data_AF-A0A2T6L5G6-F1
#
_entry.id   AF-A0A2T6L5G6-F1
#
_cell.length_a   1.000
_cell.length_b   1.000
_cell.length_c   1.000
_cell.angle_alpha   90.00
_cell.angle_beta   90.00
_cell.angle_gamma   90.00
#
_symmetry.space_group_name_H-M   'P 1'
#
loop_
_entity.id
_entity.type
_entity.pdbx_description
1 polymer ?
#
loop_
_entity_poly.entity_id
_entity_poly.type
_entity_poly.pdbx_seq_one_letter_code
_entity_poly.pdbx_strand_id
1 'polypeptide(L)'
;MSVKPDHDQNRRPARSWLAIGLALAVVATAGVAPVAAAPAQSVDGAAIEAEAPQVVLDGASRGGCSSCSGEGKVGSISPSATVLVPGVVAPEAGTYDVTLHYLSGDDTRALTVTPDGGDTVGVPTASTGGWDRVGTTSVSLPLQAGENRLTFSAPDGSLGPDLDLIEVAGATAKDYALTDPAASDPVPVDPTPVVPGGKRAVLRGGDVTIEYSLRSGTADARWGRQEAVTGFYSGVRIGDELVTTKQYDGACRLTGRTTVTCAKPGLPTLRQVFVLDGDRSFSVRLDVTGTDGPVTTSMMVPVMTDRRGSVDLGRDGDYRMVLVPFDNDHWVRYETPAIEDVTPARRSFEVTAFIDDTSRRGLVVGSLDRDTWKSGVVADGNARGGLDRLQAAAGLTDWSYDYGDGMNKYQFNRELKPHGDVSGTTVSSPRMFVGLYPDWREGMETFGRAAAEAAESRTWSEGTPFGFNSWGGLGARGGDAAVMDEVSEFLAEETPAFRNTRSAKGPYVGVDSYWDKMLAPEYSFENPDTSWAELEQYVADVRARGQEPALYFQPFANFWKEGLDEQVGGTKLCPTCENQTFREMALKVNGVPVNIDGAWALDPTNPGVQNRARIALSKFRELGVRYVKLDFLTHGYVEADGWFDADVHTGQEAFRQGMAQVVDHVGDDMFIDLAISPLFASEFAHARRISCDVHGALNNWHPTEPDRYQKSTEYLLNSLTYGWWLDEVYAFNDGDHIQFGNYEYDGDANAYLLDDPYPSIWPEGQNRARVTSAVITGIYQVSEDLTATGHPVIKQRARDLLQNPDINHLAELGRSFAPVQAGPDAFTAADTFVLRDGGTTYVAAFNYGPSARTADLPLRELGLGEGRYDVTELWTGAGSHATGRLRTAVPAEDARVYAITEGRER
;
A
#
# COMPACT_ATOMS: atom_id res chain seq x y z
N MET A 1 -11.31 -56.67 11.67
CA MET A 1 -10.92 -57.68 10.65
C MET A 1 -9.87 -56.99 9.78
N SER A 2 -8.62 -57.48 9.69
CA SER A 2 -8.14 -58.48 8.70
C SER A 2 -8.44 -58.04 7.26
N VAL A 3 -7.49 -57.90 6.33
CA VAL A 3 -6.18 -58.62 6.16
C VAL A 3 -4.97 -57.64 6.10
N LYS A 4 -3.74 -58.16 6.02
CA LYS A 4 -2.44 -57.45 6.08
C LYS A 4 -1.61 -57.61 4.75
N PRO A 5 -0.26 -57.53 4.67
CA PRO A 5 0.44 -56.71 3.65
C PRO A 5 1.30 -57.51 2.65
N ASP A 6 2.19 -56.83 1.90
CA ASP A 6 3.65 -57.10 1.79
C ASP A 6 4.34 -55.93 1.01
N HIS A 7 5.55 -55.45 1.35
CA HIS A 7 6.92 -55.98 1.10
C HIS A 7 7.25 -56.08 -0.43
N ASP A 8 8.46 -55.79 -0.96
CA ASP A 8 9.76 -55.33 -0.45
C ASP A 8 10.62 -54.81 -1.67
N GLN A 9 11.84 -54.23 -1.66
CA GLN A 9 12.89 -53.85 -0.69
C GLN A 9 13.89 -52.85 -1.37
N ASN A 10 14.82 -52.23 -0.61
CA ASN A 10 16.24 -51.88 -0.95
C ASN A 10 16.64 -51.36 -2.38
N ARG A 11 17.47 -50.30 -2.56
CA ARG A 11 18.78 -50.04 -1.91
C ARG A 11 19.35 -48.62 -2.21
N ARG A 12 20.10 -48.05 -1.25
CA ARG A 12 21.14 -46.99 -1.41
C ARG A 12 22.56 -47.64 -1.36
N PRO A 13 23.71 -46.93 -1.41
CA PRO A 13 24.11 -45.65 -2.07
C PRO A 13 25.42 -45.81 -2.91
N ALA A 14 26.02 -44.72 -3.45
CA ALA A 14 27.42 -44.31 -3.12
C ALA A 14 27.98 -43.13 -3.97
N ARG A 15 28.91 -42.39 -3.32
CA ARG A 15 29.85 -41.36 -3.84
C ARG A 15 30.75 -41.94 -4.98
N SER A 16 31.44 -41.19 -5.85
CA SER A 16 32.37 -40.08 -5.54
C SER A 16 33.00 -39.39 -6.78
N TRP A 17 33.39 -38.11 -6.62
CA TRP A 17 34.59 -37.41 -7.12
C TRP A 17 35.39 -37.95 -8.33
N LEU A 18 35.62 -37.09 -9.34
CA LEU A 18 36.96 -36.50 -9.63
C LEU A 18 36.88 -35.25 -10.53
N ALA A 19 38.01 -34.59 -10.78
CA ALA A 19 38.16 -33.36 -11.57
C ALA A 19 39.24 -33.50 -12.67
N ILE A 20 39.74 -32.37 -13.22
CA ILE A 20 40.74 -32.20 -14.31
C ILE A 20 40.09 -32.23 -15.72
N GLY A 21 40.41 -31.34 -16.66
CA GLY A 21 41.32 -30.18 -16.59
C GLY A 21 41.46 -29.41 -17.93
N LEU A 22 42.28 -28.35 -17.93
CA LEU A 22 42.48 -27.44 -19.07
C LEU A 22 43.17 -28.09 -20.29
N ALA A 23 42.81 -27.65 -21.49
CA ALA A 23 43.66 -27.73 -22.68
C ALA A 23 43.39 -26.53 -23.62
N LEU A 24 44.41 -25.72 -23.92
CA LEU A 24 44.36 -24.72 -24.99
C LEU A 24 44.61 -25.38 -26.35
N ALA A 25 43.89 -24.93 -27.37
CA ALA A 25 44.24 -25.17 -28.78
C ALA A 25 44.16 -23.86 -29.56
N VAL A 26 45.31 -23.20 -29.76
CA VAL A 26 45.41 -22.03 -30.65
C VAL A 26 45.61 -22.51 -32.08
N VAL A 27 44.66 -22.20 -32.95
CA VAL A 27 44.81 -22.33 -34.41
C VAL A 27 44.44 -20.99 -35.02
N ALA A 28 45.43 -20.33 -35.65
CA ALA A 28 45.21 -19.12 -36.42
C ALA A 28 45.10 -19.46 -37.90
N THR A 29 44.00 -19.05 -38.54
CA THR A 29 43.82 -19.07 -40.00
C THR A 29 43.42 -17.68 -40.47
N ALA A 30 43.84 -17.32 -41.69
CA ALA A 30 43.77 -15.95 -42.19
C ALA A 30 42.33 -15.47 -42.45
N GLY A 31 42.07 -14.20 -42.15
CA GLY A 31 40.74 -13.64 -42.17
C GLY A 31 40.15 -13.39 -43.56
N VAL A 32 38.82 -13.37 -43.58
CA VAL A 32 38.02 -12.54 -44.49
C VAL A 32 37.28 -11.56 -43.59
N ALA A 33 37.38 -10.25 -43.86
CA ALA A 33 36.60 -9.28 -43.11
C ALA A 33 35.13 -9.38 -43.56
N PRO A 34 34.15 -9.61 -42.66
CA PRO A 34 32.76 -9.41 -43.01
C PRO A 34 32.57 -7.94 -43.37
N VAL A 35 31.91 -7.67 -44.50
CA VAL A 35 31.42 -6.33 -44.80
C VAL A 35 30.43 -5.97 -43.70
N ALA A 36 30.66 -4.86 -43.00
CA ALA A 36 29.69 -4.36 -42.04
C ALA A 36 28.38 -4.08 -42.80
N ALA A 37 27.33 -4.82 -42.45
CA ALA A 37 25.99 -4.46 -42.88
C ALA A 37 25.72 -3.02 -42.40
N ALA A 38 25.18 -2.19 -43.29
CA ALA A 38 24.63 -0.92 -42.86
C ALA A 38 23.53 -1.19 -41.80
N PRO A 39 23.34 -0.32 -40.79
CA PRO A 39 22.20 -0.45 -39.90
C PRO A 39 20.94 -0.49 -40.76
N ALA A 40 20.08 -1.49 -40.52
CA ALA A 40 18.77 -1.54 -41.16
C ALA A 40 18.05 -0.24 -40.83
N GLN A 41 17.55 0.45 -41.87
CA GLN A 41 16.68 1.59 -41.65
C GLN A 41 15.40 1.06 -41.02
N SER A 42 14.95 1.69 -39.94
CA SER A 42 13.65 1.40 -39.32
C SER A 42 12.55 1.51 -40.38
N VAL A 43 11.75 0.46 -40.53
CA VAL A 43 10.52 0.52 -41.32
C VAL A 43 9.53 1.39 -40.55
N ASP A 44 8.86 2.34 -41.22
CA ASP A 44 7.75 3.08 -40.61
C ASP A 44 6.55 2.14 -40.47
N GLY A 45 6.33 1.63 -39.27
CA GLY A 45 5.25 0.69 -38.96
C GLY A 45 5.16 0.34 -37.48
N ALA A 46 4.02 -0.25 -37.09
CA ALA A 46 3.87 -0.94 -35.82
C ALA A 46 4.65 -2.27 -35.87
N ALA A 47 5.23 -2.69 -34.75
CA ALA A 47 5.81 -4.02 -34.57
C ALA A 47 5.47 -4.51 -33.15
N ILE A 48 4.80 -5.65 -33.05
CA ILE A 48 4.25 -6.19 -31.79
C ILE A 48 4.55 -7.68 -31.71
N GLU A 49 5.39 -8.10 -30.76
CA GLU A 49 5.68 -9.52 -30.49
C GLU A 49 4.39 -10.22 -30.01
N ALA A 50 4.12 -11.43 -30.49
CA ALA A 50 2.89 -12.17 -30.21
C ALA A 50 2.78 -12.59 -28.74
N GLU A 51 3.91 -12.89 -28.08
CA GLU A 51 3.98 -13.18 -26.65
C GLU A 51 4.05 -11.94 -25.75
N ALA A 52 4.07 -10.72 -26.29
CA ALA A 52 4.18 -9.51 -25.48
C ALA A 52 3.06 -9.42 -24.42
N PRO A 53 3.29 -8.86 -23.22
CA PRO A 53 2.34 -8.93 -22.10
C PRO A 53 0.93 -8.41 -22.42
N GLN A 54 0.82 -7.38 -23.26
CA GLN A 54 -0.46 -6.80 -23.71
C GLN A 54 -1.33 -7.71 -24.59
N VAL A 55 -0.76 -8.78 -25.16
CA VAL A 55 -1.50 -9.68 -26.05
C VAL A 55 -2.38 -10.60 -25.21
N VAL A 56 -3.69 -10.45 -25.38
CA VAL A 56 -4.68 -11.20 -24.61
C VAL A 56 -4.87 -12.57 -25.27
N LEU A 57 -4.68 -13.63 -24.48
CA LEU A 57 -4.82 -15.01 -24.93
C LEU A 57 -6.05 -15.64 -24.28
N ASP A 58 -7.01 -16.06 -25.09
CA ASP A 58 -8.11 -16.91 -24.67
C ASP A 58 -7.81 -18.32 -25.18
N GLY A 59 -7.52 -19.28 -24.29
CA GLY A 59 -7.15 -20.66 -24.63
C GLY A 59 -5.81 -20.87 -25.37
N ALA A 60 -5.23 -19.85 -26.00
CA ALA A 60 -3.92 -19.89 -26.64
C ALA A 60 -2.77 -19.80 -25.62
N SER A 61 -1.54 -20.18 -26.01
CA SER A 61 -0.42 -20.38 -25.06
C SER A 61 0.90 -19.78 -25.53
N ARG A 62 1.54 -18.96 -24.69
CA ARG A 62 2.94 -18.50 -24.85
C ARG A 62 3.92 -19.68 -24.76
N GLY A 63 5.04 -19.62 -25.48
CA GLY A 63 6.13 -20.60 -25.40
C GLY A 63 7.45 -20.04 -25.95
N GLY A 64 8.58 -20.63 -25.55
CA GLY A 64 9.92 -20.18 -25.99
C GLY A 64 10.26 -20.61 -27.42
N CYS A 65 11.04 -19.79 -28.11
CA CYS A 65 11.51 -19.99 -29.48
C CYS A 65 12.83 -19.25 -29.75
N SER A 66 13.96 -19.96 -29.70
CA SER A 66 15.30 -19.37 -29.91
C SER A 66 15.63 -18.98 -31.37
N SER A 67 14.60 -18.87 -32.21
CA SER A 67 14.66 -18.52 -33.65
C SER A 67 13.65 -17.43 -34.04
N CYS A 68 12.80 -17.04 -33.09
CA CYS A 68 11.78 -16.00 -33.19
C CYS A 68 12.35 -14.65 -32.73
N SER A 69 11.61 -13.55 -32.90
CA SER A 69 11.85 -12.36 -32.08
C SER A 69 11.34 -12.58 -30.65
N GLY A 70 11.65 -11.66 -29.72
CA GLY A 70 11.50 -11.85 -28.26
C GLY A 70 12.17 -13.08 -27.59
N GLU A 71 12.77 -14.00 -28.35
CA GLU A 71 12.99 -15.42 -27.99
C GLU A 71 11.68 -16.19 -27.63
N GLY A 72 10.51 -15.67 -28.05
CA GLY A 72 9.18 -16.17 -27.69
C GLY A 72 8.30 -16.52 -28.89
N LYS A 73 7.06 -16.92 -28.62
CA LYS A 73 5.95 -17.10 -29.59
C LYS A 73 4.64 -17.42 -28.87
N VAL A 74 3.52 -17.36 -29.59
CA VAL A 74 2.21 -17.85 -29.15
C VAL A 74 1.69 -18.96 -30.06
N GLY A 75 1.37 -20.11 -29.47
CA GLY A 75 0.81 -21.27 -30.16
C GLY A 75 -0.55 -21.72 -29.60
N SER A 76 -0.95 -22.93 -29.97
CA SER A 76 -2.23 -23.57 -29.61
C SER A 76 -3.49 -22.89 -30.16
N ILE A 77 -3.35 -22.05 -31.19
CA ILE A 77 -4.46 -21.30 -31.81
C ILE A 77 -5.48 -22.27 -32.45
N SER A 78 -6.77 -22.06 -32.19
CA SER A 78 -7.88 -22.91 -32.65
C SER A 78 -9.19 -22.10 -32.77
N PRO A 79 -10.30 -22.66 -33.28
CA PRO A 79 -11.59 -21.95 -33.33
C PRO A 79 -12.11 -21.48 -31.96
N SER A 80 -11.65 -22.11 -30.87
CA SER A 80 -11.93 -21.74 -29.48
C SER A 80 -10.64 -21.43 -28.69
N ALA A 81 -9.59 -20.98 -29.37
CA ALA A 81 -8.35 -20.51 -28.73
C ALA A 81 -7.76 -19.38 -29.58
N THR A 82 -7.91 -18.13 -29.12
CA THR A 82 -7.66 -16.91 -29.91
C THR A 82 -6.54 -16.04 -29.32
N VAL A 83 -5.95 -15.22 -30.17
CA VAL A 83 -4.87 -14.28 -29.84
C VAL A 83 -5.33 -12.88 -30.21
N LEU A 84 -5.58 -12.03 -29.21
CA LEU A 84 -6.07 -10.68 -29.41
C LEU A 84 -4.92 -9.69 -29.21
N VAL A 85 -4.44 -9.10 -30.32
CA VAL A 85 -3.36 -8.11 -30.36
C VAL A 85 -3.97 -6.70 -30.39
N PRO A 86 -3.99 -5.95 -29.28
CA PRO A 86 -4.48 -4.58 -29.27
C PRO A 86 -3.38 -3.58 -29.71
N GLY A 87 -3.75 -2.32 -29.93
CA GLY A 87 -2.77 -1.23 -29.99
C GLY A 87 -2.14 -0.95 -31.34
N VAL A 88 -2.78 -1.38 -32.43
CA VAL A 88 -2.38 -0.95 -33.78
C VAL A 88 -2.97 0.43 -34.03
N VAL A 89 -2.16 1.47 -33.86
CA VAL A 89 -2.60 2.87 -33.98
C VAL A 89 -2.42 3.35 -35.42
N ALA A 90 -3.51 3.45 -36.16
CA ALA A 90 -3.52 3.92 -37.54
C ALA A 90 -3.75 5.46 -37.58
N PRO A 91 -2.90 6.24 -38.26
CA PRO A 91 -3.00 7.70 -38.29
C PRO A 91 -4.25 8.21 -39.02
N GLU A 92 -4.77 7.47 -39.98
CA GLU A 92 -6.04 7.75 -40.67
C GLU A 92 -6.79 6.45 -41.03
N ALA A 93 -8.10 6.52 -41.24
CA ALA A 93 -8.91 5.34 -41.59
C ALA A 93 -8.61 4.91 -43.03
N GLY A 94 -8.25 3.64 -43.25
CA GLY A 94 -7.73 3.17 -44.53
C GLY A 94 -7.44 1.66 -44.56
N THR A 95 -6.71 1.23 -45.59
CA THR A 95 -6.24 -0.16 -45.72
C THR A 95 -4.74 -0.22 -45.44
N TYR A 96 -4.34 -1.06 -44.50
CA TYR A 96 -2.96 -1.21 -44.03
C TYR A 96 -2.47 -2.63 -44.29
N ASP A 97 -1.21 -2.76 -44.73
CA ASP A 97 -0.58 -4.08 -44.93
C ASP A 97 -0.01 -4.60 -43.60
N VAL A 98 -0.63 -5.67 -43.10
CA VAL A 98 -0.21 -6.39 -41.90
C VAL A 98 0.67 -7.57 -42.32
N THR A 99 1.90 -7.63 -41.83
CA THR A 99 2.81 -8.76 -42.04
C THR A 99 2.93 -9.55 -40.75
N LEU A 100 2.67 -10.85 -40.83
CA LEU A 100 2.76 -11.79 -39.73
C LEU A 100 3.99 -12.66 -39.91
N HIS A 101 4.82 -12.69 -38.88
CA HIS A 101 5.85 -13.70 -38.68
C HIS A 101 5.19 -14.86 -37.94
N TYR A 102 5.38 -16.07 -38.45
CA TYR A 102 4.69 -17.26 -37.96
C TYR A 102 5.54 -18.51 -38.19
N LEU A 103 5.16 -19.60 -37.53
CA LEU A 103 5.82 -20.91 -37.63
C LEU A 103 4.76 -21.98 -37.89
N SER A 104 4.97 -22.81 -38.92
CA SER A 104 4.04 -23.89 -39.25
C SER A 104 4.78 -25.16 -39.67
N GLY A 105 4.64 -26.21 -38.87
CA GLY A 105 5.22 -27.52 -39.16
C GLY A 105 4.56 -28.28 -40.33
N ASP A 106 3.43 -27.81 -40.85
CA ASP A 106 2.68 -28.44 -41.94
C ASP A 106 1.85 -27.44 -42.77
N ASP A 107 1.31 -27.88 -43.90
CA ASP A 107 0.46 -27.08 -44.81
C ASP A 107 -1.05 -27.20 -44.47
N THR A 108 -1.44 -27.77 -43.33
CA THR A 108 -2.85 -27.91 -42.94
C THR A 108 -3.33 -26.83 -41.97
N ARG A 109 -2.43 -25.95 -41.55
CA ARG A 109 -2.73 -24.80 -40.70
C ARG A 109 -3.40 -23.67 -41.46
N ALA A 110 -4.43 -23.10 -40.85
CA ALA A 110 -5.13 -21.94 -41.36
C ALA A 110 -5.34 -20.94 -40.22
N LEU A 111 -5.17 -19.66 -40.54
CA LEU A 111 -5.37 -18.55 -39.61
C LEU A 111 -6.35 -17.55 -40.24
N THR A 112 -7.17 -16.93 -39.41
CA THR A 112 -8.00 -15.76 -39.74
C THR A 112 -7.63 -14.59 -38.84
N VAL A 113 -7.85 -13.37 -39.31
CA VAL A 113 -7.68 -12.14 -38.55
C VAL A 113 -8.93 -11.27 -38.68
N THR A 114 -9.37 -10.66 -37.58
CA THR A 114 -10.56 -9.82 -37.52
C THR A 114 -10.21 -8.48 -36.85
N PRO A 115 -10.15 -7.37 -37.60
CA PRO A 115 -9.96 -6.04 -37.02
C PRO A 115 -11.25 -5.58 -36.31
N ASP A 116 -11.16 -5.23 -35.03
CA ASP A 116 -12.21 -4.63 -34.18
C ASP A 116 -13.59 -5.31 -34.23
N GLY A 117 -13.61 -6.63 -34.45
CA GLY A 117 -14.85 -7.41 -34.56
C GLY A 117 -15.63 -7.22 -35.88
N GLY A 118 -15.01 -6.59 -36.88
CA GLY A 118 -15.56 -6.41 -38.23
C GLY A 118 -15.44 -7.64 -39.13
N ASP A 119 -15.30 -7.42 -40.44
CA ASP A 119 -15.17 -8.52 -41.41
C ASP A 119 -13.89 -9.33 -41.19
N THR A 120 -14.05 -10.65 -41.08
CA THR A 120 -12.94 -11.59 -40.83
C THR A 120 -12.21 -11.95 -42.11
N VAL A 121 -10.90 -11.75 -42.14
CA VAL A 121 -10.03 -11.97 -43.31
C VAL A 121 -9.21 -13.25 -43.13
N GLY A 122 -9.13 -14.06 -44.18
CA GLY A 122 -8.29 -15.27 -44.19
C GLY A 122 -6.82 -14.93 -44.43
N VAL A 123 -5.93 -15.46 -43.58
CA VAL A 123 -4.48 -15.29 -43.69
C VAL A 123 -3.87 -16.49 -44.43
N PRO A 124 -3.06 -16.28 -45.49
CA PRO A 124 -2.41 -17.39 -46.18
C PRO A 124 -1.19 -17.88 -45.39
N THR A 125 -1.35 -18.99 -44.66
CA THR A 125 -0.31 -19.63 -43.84
C THR A 125 0.13 -20.96 -44.47
N ALA A 126 1.36 -21.03 -44.95
CA ALA A 126 1.96 -22.25 -45.52
C ALA A 126 2.97 -22.88 -44.55
N SER A 127 3.43 -24.11 -44.80
CA SER A 127 4.48 -24.70 -43.98
C SER A 127 5.77 -23.88 -44.06
N THR A 128 6.26 -23.45 -42.91
CA THR A 128 7.59 -22.83 -42.78
C THR A 128 8.69 -23.89 -42.69
N GLY A 129 8.32 -25.18 -42.64
CA GLY A 129 9.23 -26.33 -42.58
C GLY A 129 9.62 -26.77 -41.17
N GLY A 130 9.10 -26.13 -40.12
CA GLY A 130 9.37 -26.47 -38.73
C GLY A 130 8.75 -25.50 -37.73
N TRP A 131 8.58 -25.93 -36.48
CA TRP A 131 8.11 -25.09 -35.36
C TRP A 131 9.24 -24.23 -34.72
N ASP A 132 10.41 -24.26 -35.36
CA ASP A 132 11.69 -23.62 -35.09
C ASP A 132 12.20 -22.81 -36.31
N ARG A 133 11.32 -22.58 -37.30
CA ARG A 133 11.62 -21.77 -38.48
C ARG A 133 10.51 -20.74 -38.72
N VAL A 134 10.85 -19.47 -38.53
CA VAL A 134 10.00 -18.34 -38.87
C VAL A 134 9.84 -18.22 -40.38
N GLY A 135 8.62 -17.97 -40.82
CA GLY A 135 8.27 -17.48 -42.16
C GLY A 135 7.36 -16.26 -42.05
N THR A 136 7.24 -15.51 -43.15
CA THR A 136 6.44 -14.28 -43.21
C THR A 136 5.28 -14.42 -44.19
N THR A 137 4.15 -13.79 -43.87
CA THR A 137 2.99 -13.68 -44.77
C THR A 137 2.31 -12.33 -44.54
N SER A 138 1.67 -11.76 -45.57
CA SER A 138 1.09 -10.41 -45.50
C SER A 138 -0.37 -10.39 -45.93
N VAL A 139 -1.18 -9.59 -45.26
CA VAL A 139 -2.61 -9.42 -45.49
C VAL A 139 -3.00 -7.95 -45.31
N SER A 140 -3.76 -7.41 -46.27
CA SER A 140 -4.23 -6.02 -46.21
C SER A 140 -5.54 -5.92 -45.43
N LEU A 141 -5.56 -5.19 -44.31
CA LEU A 141 -6.73 -5.06 -43.43
C LEU A 141 -7.30 -3.63 -43.45
N PRO A 142 -8.64 -3.47 -43.36
CA PRO A 142 -9.25 -2.17 -43.11
C PRO A 142 -9.09 -1.79 -41.63
N LEU A 143 -8.47 -0.63 -41.36
CA LEU A 143 -8.31 -0.07 -40.01
C LEU A 143 -9.00 1.31 -39.91
N GLN A 144 -9.54 1.63 -38.75
CA GLN A 144 -10.07 2.96 -38.41
C GLN A 144 -8.94 3.89 -37.95
N ALA A 145 -9.17 5.20 -38.02
CA ALA A 145 -8.25 6.17 -37.42
C ALA A 145 -8.25 6.02 -35.88
N GLY A 146 -7.06 5.93 -35.28
CA GLY A 146 -6.89 5.64 -33.85
C GLY A 146 -6.45 4.22 -33.58
N GLU A 147 -6.72 3.71 -32.38
CA GLU A 147 -6.34 2.37 -31.93
C GLU A 147 -7.28 1.29 -32.49
N ASN A 148 -6.69 0.26 -33.07
CA ASN A 148 -7.37 -0.92 -33.61
C ASN A 148 -6.89 -2.19 -32.87
N ARG A 149 -7.75 -3.20 -32.81
CA ARG A 149 -7.46 -4.53 -32.21
C ARG A 149 -7.55 -5.61 -33.27
N LEU A 150 -6.53 -6.47 -33.37
CA LEU A 150 -6.49 -7.59 -34.32
C LEU A 150 -6.72 -8.91 -33.57
N THR A 151 -7.89 -9.54 -33.78
CA THR A 151 -8.19 -10.87 -33.24
C THR A 151 -7.75 -11.95 -34.23
N PHE A 152 -6.79 -12.79 -33.84
CA PHE A 152 -6.36 -13.95 -34.62
C PHE A 152 -7.01 -15.24 -34.09
N SER A 153 -7.46 -16.09 -35.01
CA SER A 153 -8.15 -17.35 -34.73
C SER A 153 -7.86 -18.40 -35.81
N ALA A 154 -8.26 -19.65 -35.62
CA ALA A 154 -8.27 -20.67 -36.68
C ALA A 154 -9.72 -20.93 -37.15
N PRO A 155 -9.96 -21.16 -38.46
CA PRO A 155 -11.30 -21.49 -38.95
C PRO A 155 -11.74 -22.90 -38.52
N ASP A 156 -13.06 -23.09 -38.43
CA ASP A 156 -13.69 -24.35 -38.00
C ASP A 156 -13.06 -25.60 -38.63
N GLY A 157 -12.58 -26.51 -37.79
CA GLY A 157 -11.96 -27.77 -38.20
C GLY A 157 -10.46 -27.69 -38.56
N SER A 158 -9.82 -26.53 -38.40
CA SER A 158 -8.36 -26.37 -38.50
C SER A 158 -7.72 -26.00 -37.15
N LEU A 159 -6.40 -25.88 -37.14
CA LEU A 159 -5.57 -25.30 -36.07
C LEU A 159 -4.67 -24.24 -36.70
N GLY A 160 -4.34 -23.20 -35.95
CA GLY A 160 -3.43 -22.16 -36.43
C GLY A 160 -1.97 -22.62 -36.49
N PRO A 161 -1.11 -21.82 -37.15
CA PRO A 161 0.33 -21.81 -36.87
C PRO A 161 0.61 -21.23 -35.47
N ASP A 162 1.88 -21.22 -35.07
CA ASP A 162 2.33 -20.34 -33.97
C ASP A 162 2.62 -18.94 -34.54
N LEU A 163 2.34 -17.88 -33.78
CA LEU A 163 2.66 -16.49 -34.11
C LEU A 163 3.92 -16.02 -33.38
N ASP A 164 4.71 -15.17 -34.04
CA ASP A 164 6.00 -14.63 -33.62
C ASP A 164 5.92 -13.10 -33.49
N LEU A 165 5.81 -12.37 -34.61
CA LEU A 165 5.76 -10.91 -34.66
C LEU A 165 4.62 -10.45 -35.60
N ILE A 166 3.95 -9.35 -35.23
CA ILE A 166 2.95 -8.67 -36.04
C ILE A 166 3.49 -7.29 -36.41
N GLU A 167 3.82 -7.09 -37.69
CA GLU A 167 4.18 -5.79 -38.27
C GLU A 167 2.98 -5.15 -38.99
N VAL A 168 2.79 -3.83 -38.88
CA VAL A 168 1.75 -3.09 -39.63
C VAL A 168 2.34 -1.82 -40.24
N ALA A 169 2.56 -1.83 -41.55
CA ALA A 169 3.23 -0.74 -42.26
C ALA A 169 2.39 0.55 -42.24
N GLY A 170 3.00 1.68 -41.87
CA GLY A 170 2.32 3.00 -41.80
C GLY A 170 1.43 3.24 -40.56
N ALA A 171 1.23 2.23 -39.71
CA ALA A 171 0.67 2.40 -38.37
C ALA A 171 1.79 2.60 -37.33
N THR A 172 1.44 2.85 -36.07
CA THR A 172 2.38 2.76 -34.93
C THR A 172 1.87 1.78 -33.90
N ALA A 173 2.78 1.15 -33.15
CA ALA A 173 2.41 0.37 -31.98
C ALA A 173 2.16 1.32 -30.80
N LYS A 174 1.04 1.14 -30.09
CA LYS A 174 0.82 1.75 -28.77
C LYS A 174 1.90 1.25 -27.81
N ASP A 175 2.66 2.14 -27.19
CA ASP A 175 3.72 1.75 -26.25
C ASP A 175 3.11 1.29 -24.93
N TYR A 176 2.82 -0.01 -24.82
CA TYR A 176 2.11 -0.57 -23.67
C TYR A 176 2.87 -0.43 -22.35
N ALA A 177 4.20 -0.21 -22.38
CA ALA A 177 5.03 0.09 -21.21
C ALA A 177 4.79 1.49 -20.60
N LEU A 178 3.83 2.26 -21.13
CA LEU A 178 3.35 3.53 -20.59
C LEU A 178 1.82 3.54 -20.41
N THR A 179 1.19 2.37 -20.44
CA THR A 179 -0.28 2.22 -20.36
C THR A 179 -0.65 1.21 -19.30
N ASP A 180 -1.84 1.37 -18.73
CA ASP A 180 -2.41 0.38 -17.84
C ASP A 180 -3.68 -0.20 -18.47
N PRO A 181 -3.60 -1.39 -19.11
CA PRO A 181 -4.77 -2.04 -19.71
C PRO A 181 -5.57 -2.89 -18.72
N ALA A 182 -5.17 -2.97 -17.45
CA ALA A 182 -5.80 -3.80 -16.43
C ALA A 182 -6.64 -2.98 -15.41
N ALA A 183 -6.20 -1.77 -15.08
CA ALA A 183 -6.88 -0.90 -14.12
C ALA A 183 -8.28 -0.45 -14.55
N SER A 184 -9.13 -0.20 -13.55
CA SER A 184 -10.48 0.35 -13.77
C SER A 184 -10.48 1.83 -14.16
N ASP A 185 -9.50 2.61 -13.69
CA ASP A 185 -9.27 3.98 -14.12
C ASP A 185 -7.76 4.22 -14.40
N PRO A 186 -7.31 4.10 -15.66
CA PRO A 186 -5.90 4.24 -16.01
C PRO A 186 -5.49 5.71 -16.17
N VAL A 187 -4.50 6.16 -15.39
CA VAL A 187 -3.98 7.55 -15.46
C VAL A 187 -3.37 7.82 -16.85
N PRO A 188 -3.96 8.70 -17.68
CA PRO A 188 -3.55 8.81 -19.08
C PRO A 188 -2.17 9.44 -19.28
N VAL A 189 -1.54 9.12 -20.41
CA VAL A 189 -0.28 9.72 -20.89
C VAL A 189 -0.53 10.56 -22.15
N ASP A 190 0.36 11.52 -22.43
CA ASP A 190 0.24 12.40 -23.58
C ASP A 190 1.38 12.16 -24.60
N PRO A 191 1.13 11.50 -25.73
CA PRO A 191 2.18 11.20 -26.72
C PRO A 191 2.74 12.44 -27.46
N THR A 192 2.26 13.67 -27.18
CA THR A 192 2.70 14.90 -27.86
C THR A 192 4.24 15.08 -27.83
N PRO A 193 4.92 15.12 -28.99
CA PRO A 193 6.37 15.32 -29.05
C PRO A 193 6.81 16.71 -28.56
N VAL A 194 7.61 16.72 -27.49
CA VAL A 194 8.27 17.95 -26.98
C VAL A 194 9.23 18.52 -28.02
N VAL A 195 8.96 19.75 -28.49
CA VAL A 195 9.84 20.44 -29.43
C VAL A 195 11.01 21.11 -28.68
N PRO A 196 12.28 20.72 -28.91
CA PRO A 196 13.40 21.19 -28.08
C PRO A 196 13.69 22.69 -28.20
N GLY A 197 14.22 23.26 -27.11
CA GLY A 197 14.70 24.64 -27.03
C GLY A 197 13.58 25.69 -26.87
N GLY A 198 13.96 26.87 -26.35
CA GLY A 198 13.04 27.96 -26.06
C GLY A 198 13.57 28.86 -24.94
N LYS A 199 12.69 29.67 -24.34
CA LYS A 199 13.00 30.35 -23.08
C LYS A 199 12.79 29.38 -21.91
N ARG A 200 13.75 29.31 -20.99
CA ARG A 200 13.59 28.64 -19.69
C ARG A 200 13.30 29.65 -18.58
N ALA A 201 12.46 29.26 -17.63
CA ALA A 201 12.41 29.84 -16.28
C ALA A 201 13.17 28.89 -15.33
N VAL A 202 13.74 29.42 -14.24
CA VAL A 202 14.50 28.60 -13.29
C VAL A 202 14.11 28.94 -11.86
N LEU A 203 13.63 27.94 -11.13
CA LEU A 203 13.22 28.02 -9.73
C LEU A 203 14.27 27.33 -8.85
N ARG A 204 14.52 27.84 -7.64
CA ARG A 204 15.53 27.29 -6.71
C ARG A 204 15.11 27.47 -5.25
N GLY A 205 15.40 26.46 -4.44
CA GLY A 205 15.33 26.42 -2.97
C GLY A 205 16.18 25.23 -2.50
N GLY A 206 16.91 25.38 -1.39
CA GLY A 206 17.85 24.34 -0.94
C GLY A 206 18.87 23.89 -2.00
N ASP A 207 19.09 22.57 -2.06
CA ASP A 207 19.85 21.88 -3.13
C ASP A 207 19.06 21.79 -4.46
N VAL A 208 17.76 22.12 -4.46
CA VAL A 208 16.84 21.91 -5.59
C VAL A 208 16.94 23.02 -6.64
N THR A 209 16.93 22.63 -7.91
CA THR A 209 16.64 23.53 -9.04
C THR A 209 15.63 22.87 -9.97
N ILE A 210 14.62 23.65 -10.39
CA ILE A 210 13.66 23.26 -11.43
C ILE A 210 13.87 24.18 -12.64
N GLU A 211 14.18 23.61 -13.81
CA GLU A 211 14.40 24.36 -15.06
C GLU A 211 13.21 24.17 -16.02
N TYR A 212 12.24 25.07 -15.94
CA TYR A 212 10.99 25.00 -16.70
C TYR A 212 11.14 25.56 -18.12
N SER A 213 10.90 24.73 -19.13
CA SER A 213 10.87 25.12 -20.54
C SER A 213 9.50 25.72 -20.93
N LEU A 214 9.45 27.05 -20.99
CA LEU A 214 8.25 27.81 -21.35
C LEU A 214 7.77 27.56 -22.79
N ARG A 215 8.57 26.89 -23.63
CA ARG A 215 8.18 26.51 -25.00
C ARG A 215 7.54 25.13 -25.09
N SER A 216 7.93 24.18 -24.24
CA SER A 216 7.45 22.80 -24.30
C SER A 216 6.46 22.44 -23.20
N GLY A 217 6.24 23.30 -22.20
CA GLY A 217 5.38 22.97 -21.06
C GLY A 217 5.96 21.92 -20.12
N THR A 218 7.28 21.67 -20.21
CA THR A 218 7.98 20.64 -19.43
C THR A 218 9.07 21.24 -18.54
N ALA A 219 9.45 20.53 -17.49
CA ALA A 219 10.48 20.93 -16.55
C ALA A 219 11.48 19.80 -16.27
N ASP A 220 12.69 20.19 -15.88
CA ASP A 220 13.77 19.31 -15.47
C ASP A 220 14.12 19.62 -14.01
N ALA A 221 14.15 18.61 -13.12
CA ALA A 221 14.45 18.77 -11.70
C ALA A 221 15.82 18.16 -11.33
N ARG A 222 16.62 18.97 -10.64
CA ARG A 222 18.00 18.65 -10.23
C ARG A 222 18.22 18.92 -8.74
N TRP A 223 18.84 17.96 -8.06
CA TRP A 223 19.34 18.08 -6.69
C TRP A 223 20.87 18.18 -6.72
N GLY A 224 21.41 19.34 -6.35
CA GLY A 224 22.83 19.63 -6.42
C GLY A 224 23.38 19.49 -7.85
N ARG A 225 24.00 18.33 -8.16
CA ARG A 225 24.51 17.97 -9.50
C ARG A 225 23.72 16.84 -10.19
N GLN A 226 22.86 16.11 -9.50
CA GLN A 226 22.07 15.02 -10.08
C GLN A 226 20.77 15.58 -10.64
N GLU A 227 20.66 15.62 -11.96
CA GLU A 227 19.37 15.75 -12.66
C GLU A 227 18.67 14.40 -12.53
N ALA A 228 17.50 14.37 -11.88
CA ALA A 228 16.90 13.11 -11.41
C ALA A 228 15.47 12.86 -11.93
N VAL A 229 14.74 13.92 -12.33
CA VAL A 229 13.43 13.82 -12.99
C VAL A 229 13.44 14.79 -14.18
N THR A 230 13.26 14.27 -15.40
CA THR A 230 13.47 15.02 -16.64
C THR A 230 12.21 15.12 -17.50
N GLY A 231 12.01 16.28 -18.14
CA GLY A 231 10.89 16.51 -19.03
C GLY A 231 9.49 16.38 -18.40
N PHE A 232 9.36 16.45 -17.07
CA PHE A 232 8.08 16.30 -16.40
C PHE A 232 7.13 17.46 -16.71
N TYR A 233 5.84 17.19 -16.66
CA TYR A 233 4.79 18.14 -16.99
C TYR A 233 3.56 17.90 -16.12
N SER A 234 2.50 18.68 -16.35
CA SER A 234 1.21 18.51 -15.67
C SER A 234 0.06 18.36 -16.66
N GLY A 235 -0.96 17.59 -16.27
CA GLY A 235 -2.19 17.37 -17.05
C GLY A 235 -3.46 17.27 -16.19
N VAL A 236 -4.62 17.34 -16.84
CA VAL A 236 -5.95 17.24 -16.23
C VAL A 236 -6.93 16.54 -17.17
N ARG A 237 -7.77 15.64 -16.65
CA ARG A 237 -8.87 15.00 -17.38
C ARG A 237 -10.05 15.95 -17.48
N ILE A 238 -10.57 16.22 -18.68
CA ILE A 238 -11.77 17.05 -18.89
C ILE A 238 -12.68 16.29 -19.87
N GLY A 239 -13.72 15.65 -19.34
CA GLY A 239 -14.42 14.59 -20.05
C GLY A 239 -13.44 13.46 -20.40
N ASP A 240 -13.49 12.97 -21.63
CA ASP A 240 -12.61 11.90 -22.13
C ASP A 240 -11.19 12.38 -22.53
N GLU A 241 -10.94 13.70 -22.55
CA GLU A 241 -9.66 14.27 -23.02
C GLU A 241 -8.67 14.57 -21.87
N LEU A 242 -7.40 14.19 -22.06
CA LEU A 242 -6.28 14.66 -21.23
C LEU A 242 -5.73 15.98 -21.79
N VAL A 243 -5.99 17.10 -21.09
CA VAL A 243 -5.39 18.40 -21.43
C VAL A 243 -4.08 18.55 -20.68
N THR A 244 -2.97 18.76 -21.40
CA THR A 244 -1.62 18.86 -20.84
C THR A 244 -0.93 20.18 -21.14
N THR A 245 -0.04 20.57 -20.23
CA THR A 245 0.86 21.72 -20.39
C THR A 245 1.73 21.68 -21.66
N LYS A 246 1.97 20.50 -22.26
CA LYS A 246 2.67 20.33 -23.55
C LYS A 246 1.87 20.86 -24.75
N GLN A 247 0.55 20.79 -24.71
CA GLN A 247 -0.36 21.18 -25.82
C GLN A 247 -0.50 22.70 -26.04
N TYR A 248 0.24 23.52 -25.28
CA TYR A 248 0.10 24.99 -25.27
C TYR A 248 1.01 25.73 -26.27
N ASP A 249 1.77 25.04 -27.12
CA ASP A 249 2.59 25.61 -28.21
C ASP A 249 3.54 26.75 -27.79
N GLY A 250 4.04 26.70 -26.55
CA GLY A 250 4.89 27.73 -25.97
C GLY A 250 4.16 29.00 -25.50
N ALA A 251 2.85 28.91 -25.26
CA ALA A 251 2.08 29.95 -24.59
C ALA A 251 2.25 29.98 -23.05
N CYS A 252 3.05 29.06 -22.49
CA CYS A 252 3.40 29.04 -21.07
C CYS A 252 4.30 30.22 -20.66
N ARG A 253 4.08 30.78 -19.47
CA ARG A 253 4.79 31.97 -18.94
C ARG A 253 4.98 31.85 -17.43
N LEU A 254 6.17 32.21 -16.95
CA LEU A 254 6.38 32.43 -15.51
C LEU A 254 5.57 33.65 -15.05
N THR A 255 4.76 33.47 -14.01
CA THR A 255 3.93 34.48 -13.36
C THR A 255 4.32 34.55 -11.87
N GLY A 256 4.50 35.77 -11.35
CA GLY A 256 5.07 35.94 -10.01
C GLY A 256 6.51 35.43 -9.91
N ARG A 257 6.81 34.60 -8.90
CA ARG A 257 8.15 34.00 -8.67
C ARG A 257 8.22 32.50 -8.96
N THR A 258 7.18 31.75 -8.62
CA THR A 258 7.16 30.27 -8.69
C THR A 258 5.91 29.69 -9.35
N THR A 259 5.07 30.51 -9.98
CA THR A 259 3.90 30.04 -10.74
C THR A 259 4.21 30.00 -12.23
N VAL A 260 3.85 28.93 -12.93
CA VAL A 260 3.88 28.89 -14.41
C VAL A 260 2.46 28.76 -14.93
N THR A 261 2.03 29.75 -15.71
CA THR A 261 0.70 29.81 -16.33
C THR A 261 0.78 29.47 -17.81
N CYS A 262 0.07 28.44 -18.25
CA CYS A 262 -0.14 28.06 -19.64
C CYS A 262 -1.58 28.42 -20.03
N ALA A 263 -1.75 29.23 -21.08
CA ALA A 263 -3.07 29.68 -21.54
C ALA A 263 -3.06 29.90 -23.07
N LYS A 264 -3.96 29.22 -23.78
CA LYS A 264 -4.09 29.21 -25.24
C LYS A 264 -5.60 29.23 -25.59
N PRO A 265 -6.08 30.05 -26.53
CA PRO A 265 -7.50 30.07 -26.90
C PRO A 265 -7.99 28.68 -27.31
N GLY A 266 -9.16 28.27 -26.79
CA GLY A 266 -9.72 26.94 -26.99
C GLY A 266 -9.21 25.86 -26.03
N LEU A 267 -8.26 26.17 -25.15
CA LEU A 267 -7.85 25.31 -24.02
C LEU A 267 -8.08 26.05 -22.69
N PRO A 268 -8.32 25.33 -21.57
CA PRO A 268 -8.37 25.94 -20.24
C PRO A 268 -7.07 26.69 -19.88
N THR A 269 -7.07 27.43 -18.77
CA THR A 269 -5.83 27.96 -18.19
C THR A 269 -5.31 27.01 -17.13
N LEU A 270 -4.10 26.48 -17.34
CA LEU A 270 -3.38 25.68 -16.34
C LEU A 270 -2.36 26.55 -15.61
N ARG A 271 -2.32 26.48 -14.27
CA ARG A 271 -1.29 27.12 -13.43
C ARG A 271 -0.60 26.06 -12.58
N GLN A 272 0.69 25.89 -12.78
CA GLN A 272 1.54 25.11 -11.88
C GLN A 272 2.08 26.05 -10.81
N VAL A 273 1.74 25.81 -9.55
CA VAL A 273 2.26 26.55 -8.39
C VAL A 273 3.33 25.71 -7.73
N PHE A 274 4.59 26.11 -7.91
CA PHE A 274 5.73 25.44 -7.27
C PHE A 274 6.01 26.06 -5.90
N VAL A 275 6.29 25.21 -4.90
CA VAL A 275 6.80 25.60 -3.59
C VAL A 275 8.16 24.92 -3.39
N LEU A 276 9.16 25.68 -2.94
CA LEU A 276 10.54 25.21 -2.70
C LEU A 276 10.97 25.70 -1.31
N ASP A 277 10.33 25.10 -0.31
CA ASP A 277 10.42 25.36 1.13
C ASP A 277 11.41 24.42 1.83
N GLY A 278 11.47 23.15 1.43
CA GLY A 278 12.44 22.17 1.92
C GLY A 278 13.84 22.28 1.30
N ASP A 279 14.88 21.88 2.06
CA ASP A 279 16.27 21.87 1.57
C ASP A 279 16.53 20.82 0.46
N ARG A 280 15.72 19.76 0.41
CA ARG A 280 15.87 18.59 -0.50
C ARG A 280 14.58 18.22 -1.23
N SER A 281 13.57 19.09 -1.23
CA SER A 281 12.26 18.79 -1.82
C SER A 281 11.63 20.03 -2.45
N PHE A 282 10.58 19.78 -3.24
CA PHE A 282 9.63 20.79 -3.69
C PHE A 282 8.24 20.19 -3.69
N SER A 283 7.21 21.03 -3.81
CA SER A 283 5.86 20.56 -4.16
C SER A 283 5.27 21.33 -5.33
N VAL A 284 4.33 20.70 -6.04
CA VAL A 284 3.62 21.28 -7.19
C VAL A 284 2.12 21.12 -7.00
N ARG A 285 1.39 22.24 -7.02
CA ARG A 285 -0.07 22.23 -7.18
C ARG A 285 -0.44 22.61 -8.61
N LEU A 286 -1.45 21.96 -9.17
CA LEU A 286 -2.04 22.33 -10.46
C LEU A 286 -3.41 22.99 -10.21
N ASP A 287 -3.58 24.22 -10.69
CA ASP A 287 -4.87 24.91 -10.74
C ASP A 287 -5.38 24.92 -12.19
N VAL A 288 -6.62 24.52 -12.43
CA VAL A 288 -7.29 24.58 -13.74
C VAL A 288 -8.46 25.57 -13.72
N THR A 289 -8.52 26.49 -14.68
CA THR A 289 -9.65 27.41 -14.91
C THR A 289 -10.23 27.15 -16.30
N GLY A 290 -11.55 26.98 -16.41
CA GLY A 290 -12.25 26.83 -17.71
C GLY A 290 -12.13 28.06 -18.62
N THR A 291 -12.47 27.92 -19.91
CA THR A 291 -12.40 29.03 -20.88
C THR A 291 -13.56 30.01 -20.73
N ASP A 292 -14.78 29.49 -20.61
CA ASP A 292 -16.03 30.25 -20.72
C ASP A 292 -17.02 29.96 -19.57
N GLY A 293 -16.57 29.24 -18.53
CA GLY A 293 -17.39 28.83 -17.38
C GLY A 293 -16.60 28.00 -16.36
N PRO A 294 -17.29 27.33 -15.42
CA PRO A 294 -16.68 26.32 -14.56
C PRO A 294 -16.00 25.21 -15.35
N VAL A 295 -15.04 24.54 -14.71
CA VAL A 295 -14.43 23.29 -15.19
C VAL A 295 -14.81 22.17 -14.24
N THR A 296 -15.01 20.98 -14.81
CA THR A 296 -15.30 19.73 -14.09
C THR A 296 -14.19 18.73 -14.42
N THR A 297 -13.68 18.03 -13.41
CA THR A 297 -12.63 17.04 -13.56
C THR A 297 -12.61 16.04 -12.41
N SER A 298 -12.46 14.76 -12.74
CA SER A 298 -12.24 13.64 -11.81
C SER A 298 -10.78 13.18 -11.74
N MET A 299 -9.84 13.84 -12.44
CA MET A 299 -8.41 13.49 -12.33
C MET A 299 -7.47 14.65 -12.69
N MET A 300 -6.52 14.95 -11.80
CA MET A 300 -5.47 15.95 -12.00
C MET A 300 -4.10 15.35 -11.71
N VAL A 301 -3.11 15.59 -12.58
CA VAL A 301 -1.77 14.99 -12.48
C VAL A 301 -0.72 16.11 -12.49
N PRO A 302 -0.32 16.67 -11.32
CA PRO A 302 0.61 17.81 -11.25
C PRO A 302 2.04 17.49 -11.65
N VAL A 303 2.48 16.23 -11.47
CA VAL A 303 3.82 15.77 -11.86
C VAL A 303 3.68 14.46 -12.62
N MET A 304 3.94 14.50 -13.93
CA MET A 304 3.99 13.31 -14.78
C MET A 304 5.16 13.29 -15.77
N THR A 305 5.75 12.12 -15.98
CA THR A 305 6.71 11.79 -17.04
C THR A 305 6.23 10.56 -17.82
N ASP A 306 6.53 10.51 -19.12
CA ASP A 306 6.05 9.54 -20.10
C ASP A 306 7.16 9.09 -21.07
N ARG A 307 8.37 8.94 -20.53
CA ARG A 307 9.62 8.92 -21.30
C ARG A 307 10.60 7.93 -20.72
N ARG A 308 11.15 7.08 -21.58
CA ARG A 308 12.07 6.02 -21.18
C ARG A 308 13.35 6.56 -20.54
N GLY A 309 13.60 6.20 -19.28
CA GLY A 309 14.66 6.76 -18.43
C GLY A 309 14.44 8.22 -18.04
N SER A 310 13.19 8.65 -17.84
CA SER A 310 12.86 10.02 -17.40
C SER A 310 13.24 10.29 -15.94
N VAL A 311 13.29 9.25 -15.12
CA VAL A 311 13.76 9.30 -13.73
C VAL A 311 15.05 8.50 -13.59
N ASP A 312 16.11 9.14 -13.09
CA ASP A 312 17.43 8.55 -12.84
C ASP A 312 17.66 8.41 -11.32
N LEU A 313 17.40 7.21 -10.81
CA LEU A 313 17.64 6.86 -9.41
C LEU A 313 19.12 6.51 -9.15
N GLY A 314 19.93 6.26 -10.19
CA GLY A 314 21.32 5.85 -10.10
C GLY A 314 21.70 4.72 -11.07
N ARG A 315 22.75 3.98 -10.73
CA ARG A 315 23.21 2.76 -11.44
C ARG A 315 23.75 1.75 -10.44
N ASP A 316 23.79 0.47 -10.84
CA ASP A 316 24.52 -0.61 -10.15
C ASP A 316 24.14 -0.78 -8.64
N GLY A 317 22.85 -0.61 -8.31
CA GLY A 317 22.28 -0.74 -6.96
C GLY A 317 21.01 -1.61 -6.94
N ASP A 318 20.47 -1.86 -5.74
CA ASP A 318 19.23 -2.63 -5.53
C ASP A 318 18.03 -1.66 -5.50
N TYR A 319 17.47 -1.41 -6.69
CA TYR A 319 16.40 -0.43 -6.89
C TYR A 319 15.02 -1.07 -6.69
N ARG A 320 14.21 -0.51 -5.79
CA ARG A 320 12.85 -0.98 -5.47
C ARG A 320 11.84 0.16 -5.37
N MET A 321 10.55 -0.12 -5.51
CA MET A 321 9.45 0.82 -5.24
C MET A 321 8.67 0.36 -4.01
N VAL A 322 8.55 1.21 -2.99
CA VAL A 322 7.69 0.94 -1.82
C VAL A 322 6.23 1.17 -2.22
N LEU A 323 5.44 0.09 -2.29
CA LEU A 323 3.99 0.18 -2.46
C LEU A 323 3.35 0.33 -1.08
N VAL A 324 2.67 1.46 -0.91
CA VAL A 324 1.98 1.87 0.31
C VAL A 324 0.48 1.60 0.13
N PRO A 325 -0.16 0.82 1.02
CA PRO A 325 -1.58 0.55 0.93
C PRO A 325 -2.42 1.76 1.36
N PHE A 326 -3.66 1.84 0.87
CA PHE A 326 -4.55 2.94 1.20
C PHE A 326 -5.04 2.92 2.67
N ASP A 327 -5.34 1.73 3.21
CA ASP A 327 -5.71 1.55 4.62
C ASP A 327 -4.86 0.47 5.34
N ASN A 328 -5.43 -0.22 6.34
CA ASN A 328 -4.80 -1.28 7.12
C ASN A 328 -5.71 -2.52 7.27
N ASP A 329 -6.63 -2.73 6.32
CA ASP A 329 -7.65 -3.77 6.34
C ASP A 329 -7.20 -5.08 5.66
N HIS A 330 -7.98 -6.16 5.84
CA HIS A 330 -7.83 -7.46 5.17
C HIS A 330 -6.38 -8.00 5.10
N TRP A 331 -5.58 -7.73 6.14
CA TRP A 331 -4.15 -8.05 6.24
C TRP A 331 -3.28 -7.59 5.06
N VAL A 332 -3.63 -6.44 4.45
CA VAL A 332 -2.82 -5.79 3.42
C VAL A 332 -1.40 -5.52 3.91
N ARG A 333 -0.41 -5.81 3.05
CA ARG A 333 1.02 -5.64 3.31
C ARG A 333 1.58 -4.47 2.51
N TYR A 334 2.67 -3.90 2.98
CA TYR A 334 3.54 -3.07 2.16
C TYR A 334 4.40 -3.98 1.27
N GLU A 335 4.51 -3.66 -0.01
CA GLU A 335 5.36 -4.38 -0.96
C GLU A 335 6.58 -3.54 -1.38
N THR A 336 7.64 -4.22 -1.81
CA THR A 336 8.86 -3.62 -2.37
C THR A 336 9.36 -4.37 -3.62
N PRO A 337 8.58 -4.45 -4.71
CA PRO A 337 9.05 -4.99 -5.98
C PRO A 337 10.32 -4.27 -6.47
N ALA A 338 11.21 -5.01 -7.14
CA ALA A 338 12.34 -4.43 -7.85
C ALA A 338 11.83 -3.53 -8.98
N ILE A 339 12.57 -2.48 -9.34
CA ILE A 339 12.15 -1.51 -10.38
C ILE A 339 11.92 -2.19 -11.75
N GLU A 340 12.58 -3.30 -12.05
CA GLU A 340 12.29 -4.06 -13.29
C GLU A 340 10.97 -4.86 -13.24
N ASP A 341 10.43 -5.16 -12.06
CA ASP A 341 9.12 -5.78 -11.82
C ASP A 341 7.98 -4.75 -11.63
N VAL A 342 8.29 -3.45 -11.76
CA VAL A 342 7.32 -2.33 -11.72
C VAL A 342 6.67 -2.09 -13.10
N THR A 343 6.84 -3.02 -14.05
CA THR A 343 6.25 -2.97 -15.40
C THR A 343 5.58 -4.33 -15.72
N PRO A 344 4.27 -4.40 -16.00
CA PRO A 344 3.31 -3.31 -16.12
C PRO A 344 3.12 -2.53 -14.81
N ALA A 345 2.71 -1.27 -14.96
CA ALA A 345 2.71 -0.26 -13.94
C ALA A 345 2.18 -0.68 -12.56
N ARG A 346 2.85 -0.22 -11.51
CA ARG A 346 2.36 -0.37 -10.13
C ARG A 346 1.80 0.95 -9.58
N ARG A 347 0.83 0.82 -8.67
CA ARG A 347 0.25 1.92 -7.87
C ARG A 347 0.78 1.87 -6.45
N SER A 348 0.86 3.06 -5.84
CA SER A 348 1.04 3.26 -4.42
C SER A 348 0.13 4.40 -3.98
N PHE A 349 -0.58 4.26 -2.87
CA PHE A 349 -1.62 5.21 -2.47
C PHE A 349 -1.05 6.30 -1.57
N GLU A 350 -1.44 7.54 -1.85
CA GLU A 350 -1.01 8.79 -1.22
C GLU A 350 0.51 9.12 -1.29
N VAL A 351 1.41 8.15 -1.14
CA VAL A 351 2.87 8.33 -1.16
C VAL A 351 3.58 7.06 -1.66
N THR A 352 4.81 7.21 -2.16
CA THR A 352 5.76 6.12 -2.42
C THR A 352 7.21 6.58 -2.22
N ALA A 353 8.12 5.62 -2.05
CA ALA A 353 9.55 5.83 -2.15
C ALA A 353 10.16 4.88 -3.19
N PHE A 354 10.91 5.44 -4.14
CA PHE A 354 11.78 4.67 -5.02
C PHE A 354 13.18 4.64 -4.40
N ILE A 355 13.60 3.49 -3.90
CA ILE A 355 14.76 3.32 -3.00
C ILE A 355 15.89 2.54 -3.67
N ASP A 356 17.12 2.80 -3.27
CA ASP A 356 18.33 2.04 -3.56
C ASP A 356 18.85 1.45 -2.24
N ASP A 357 18.50 0.21 -1.89
CA ASP A 357 18.84 -0.35 -0.56
C ASP A 357 20.37 -0.47 -0.36
N THR A 358 21.12 -0.61 -1.46
CA THR A 358 22.59 -0.68 -1.42
C THR A 358 23.24 0.65 -1.00
N SER A 359 22.67 1.80 -1.37
CA SER A 359 23.19 3.13 -0.99
C SER A 359 22.32 3.93 -0.03
N ARG A 360 21.14 3.40 0.31
CA ARG A 360 19.99 4.06 0.97
C ARG A 360 19.41 5.28 0.25
N ARG A 361 19.91 5.73 -0.90
CA ARG A 361 19.33 6.87 -1.62
C ARG A 361 17.86 6.60 -1.96
N GLY A 362 16.99 7.61 -1.84
CA GLY A 362 15.56 7.46 -2.16
C GLY A 362 14.92 8.72 -2.74
N LEU A 363 14.08 8.53 -3.76
CA LEU A 363 13.16 9.53 -4.30
C LEU A 363 11.78 9.31 -3.68
N VAL A 364 11.30 10.28 -2.91
CA VAL A 364 9.98 10.25 -2.25
C VAL A 364 9.00 11.13 -3.02
N VAL A 365 7.81 10.61 -3.29
CA VAL A 365 6.74 11.27 -4.08
C VAL A 365 5.39 11.02 -3.41
N GLY A 366 4.58 12.06 -3.19
CA GLY A 366 3.24 11.90 -2.59
C GLY A 366 2.43 13.19 -2.46
N SER A 367 1.15 13.07 -2.10
CA SER A 367 0.22 14.18 -1.81
C SER A 367 0.45 14.78 -0.41
N LEU A 368 0.25 16.09 -0.27
CA LEU A 368 0.22 16.77 1.04
C LEU A 368 -1.21 17.13 1.48
N ASP A 369 -2.00 17.75 0.60
CA ASP A 369 -3.37 18.21 0.90
C ASP A 369 -4.40 17.11 0.61
N ARG A 370 -5.44 17.00 1.45
CA ARG A 370 -6.41 15.88 1.44
C ARG A 370 -7.86 16.33 1.62
N ASP A 371 -8.26 17.39 0.92
CA ASP A 371 -9.61 17.95 1.06
C ASP A 371 -10.68 17.21 0.25
N THR A 372 -10.39 16.94 -1.03
CA THR A 372 -11.37 16.41 -2.00
C THR A 372 -10.90 15.15 -2.72
N TRP A 373 -9.60 14.83 -2.68
CA TRP A 373 -8.97 13.91 -3.63
C TRP A 373 -8.37 12.65 -2.98
N LYS A 374 -8.84 11.45 -3.36
CA LYS A 374 -8.01 10.23 -3.24
C LYS A 374 -6.83 10.34 -4.20
N SER A 375 -5.62 10.16 -3.71
CA SER A 375 -4.38 10.43 -4.44
C SER A 375 -3.42 9.25 -4.42
N GLY A 376 -2.43 9.27 -5.30
CA GLY A 376 -1.35 8.30 -5.29
C GLY A 376 -0.39 8.44 -6.46
N VAL A 377 0.46 7.44 -6.62
CA VAL A 377 1.55 7.44 -7.59
C VAL A 377 1.48 6.18 -8.45
N VAL A 378 1.49 6.37 -9.78
CA VAL A 378 1.64 5.32 -10.79
C VAL A 378 3.05 5.38 -11.35
N ALA A 379 3.72 4.25 -11.54
CA ALA A 379 5.03 4.19 -12.18
C ALA A 379 5.21 2.95 -13.05
N ASP A 380 5.98 3.07 -14.13
CA ASP A 380 6.58 1.96 -14.88
C ASP A 380 8.10 2.08 -14.77
N GLY A 381 8.75 0.99 -14.37
CA GLY A 381 10.19 0.92 -14.16
C GLY A 381 10.96 0.36 -15.37
N ASN A 382 12.29 0.29 -15.25
CA ASN A 382 13.14 -0.29 -16.29
C ASN A 382 14.34 -1.07 -15.74
N ALA A 383 14.84 -2.01 -16.54
CA ALA A 383 16.04 -2.84 -16.28
C ALA A 383 17.38 -2.05 -16.32
N ARG A 384 17.35 -0.74 -16.03
CA ARG A 384 18.54 0.09 -15.73
C ARG A 384 18.44 0.74 -14.36
N GLY A 385 17.40 0.45 -13.56
CA GLY A 385 17.18 1.02 -12.23
C GLY A 385 16.57 2.42 -12.23
N GLY A 386 15.94 2.84 -13.33
CA GLY A 386 15.19 4.11 -13.42
C GLY A 386 13.73 3.90 -13.78
N LEU A 387 12.98 4.99 -13.96
CA LEU A 387 11.57 4.92 -14.39
C LEU A 387 11.40 5.38 -15.84
N ASP A 388 10.50 4.69 -16.54
CA ASP A 388 10.00 5.07 -17.87
C ASP A 388 8.68 5.87 -17.76
N ARG A 389 7.87 5.62 -16.71
CA ARG A 389 6.73 6.46 -16.31
C ARG A 389 6.78 6.77 -14.82
N LEU A 390 6.39 8.00 -14.46
CA LEU A 390 6.06 8.42 -13.08
C LEU A 390 4.88 9.39 -13.18
N GLN A 391 3.79 9.16 -12.45
CA GLN A 391 2.61 10.03 -12.42
C GLN A 391 2.13 10.17 -10.97
N ALA A 392 2.30 11.34 -10.36
CA ALA A 392 1.66 11.70 -9.10
C ALA A 392 0.27 12.29 -9.40
N ALA A 393 -0.78 11.54 -9.09
CA ALA A 393 -2.15 11.79 -9.51
C ALA A 393 -3.09 12.01 -8.32
N ALA A 394 -4.03 12.92 -8.50
CA ALA A 394 -5.22 13.12 -7.68
C ALA A 394 -6.43 12.67 -8.49
N GLY A 395 -7.38 11.98 -7.84
CA GLY A 395 -8.41 11.21 -8.53
C GLY A 395 -7.97 9.77 -8.84
N LEU A 396 -7.17 9.15 -7.97
CA LEU A 396 -6.65 7.79 -8.17
C LEU A 396 -7.41 6.77 -7.32
N THR A 397 -8.45 6.19 -7.92
CA THR A 397 -9.28 5.11 -7.37
C THR A 397 -9.11 3.84 -8.21
N ASP A 398 -8.72 2.71 -7.62
CA ASP A 398 -8.52 1.46 -8.37
C ASP A 398 -8.65 0.21 -7.50
N TRP A 399 -9.84 -0.39 -7.53
CA TRP A 399 -10.14 -1.65 -6.82
C TRP A 399 -9.29 -2.85 -7.24
N SER A 400 -8.61 -2.80 -8.40
CA SER A 400 -7.75 -3.88 -8.88
C SER A 400 -6.32 -3.80 -8.36
N TYR A 401 -5.89 -2.64 -7.85
CA TYR A 401 -4.54 -2.38 -7.35
C TYR A 401 -4.46 -1.93 -5.89
N ASP A 402 -5.57 -1.50 -5.28
CA ASP A 402 -5.64 -1.20 -3.84
C ASP A 402 -5.15 -2.38 -2.96
N TYR A 403 -5.35 -3.64 -3.40
CA TYR A 403 -5.04 -4.85 -2.61
C TYR A 403 -4.36 -6.03 -3.35
N GLY A 404 -4.08 -5.95 -4.66
CA GLY A 404 -3.20 -6.90 -5.37
C GLY A 404 -3.87 -7.98 -6.24
N ASP A 405 -3.05 -8.81 -6.91
CA ASP A 405 -3.42 -9.63 -8.09
C ASP A 405 -4.21 -10.94 -7.80
N GLY A 406 -4.86 -11.02 -6.64
CA GLY A 406 -5.79 -12.11 -6.30
C GLY A 406 -5.21 -13.29 -5.52
N MET A 407 -3.98 -13.18 -5.00
CA MET A 407 -3.45 -14.17 -4.03
C MET A 407 -4.28 -14.23 -2.73
N ASN A 408 -4.90 -13.12 -2.31
CA ASN A 408 -5.92 -13.08 -1.25
C ASN A 408 -7.33 -13.09 -1.89
N LYS A 409 -7.93 -14.28 -1.94
CA LYS A 409 -9.20 -14.60 -2.62
C LYS A 409 -10.47 -13.90 -2.12
N TYR A 410 -10.35 -12.94 -1.19
CA TYR A 410 -11.44 -12.21 -0.57
C TYR A 410 -11.43 -10.70 -0.87
N GLN A 411 -10.34 -10.14 -1.41
CA GLN A 411 -10.16 -8.69 -1.61
C GLN A 411 -10.86 -8.14 -2.88
N PHE A 412 -12.05 -8.65 -3.20
CA PHE A 412 -12.83 -8.18 -4.34
C PHE A 412 -13.65 -6.92 -3.97
N ASN A 413 -13.61 -5.91 -4.85
CA ASN A 413 -14.67 -4.89 -5.00
C ASN A 413 -14.83 -3.82 -3.89
N ARG A 414 -13.77 -3.26 -3.30
CA ARG A 414 -13.91 -2.11 -2.36
C ARG A 414 -14.35 -0.82 -3.05
N GLU A 415 -13.65 -0.40 -4.12
CA GLU A 415 -13.97 0.81 -4.91
C GLU A 415 -14.54 0.48 -6.29
N LEU A 416 -15.82 0.09 -6.33
CA LEU A 416 -16.52 -0.27 -7.57
C LEU A 416 -16.80 0.91 -8.54
N LYS A 417 -16.19 2.08 -8.33
CA LYS A 417 -16.38 3.30 -9.12
C LYS A 417 -15.08 4.10 -9.25
N PRO A 418 -14.86 4.81 -10.37
CA PRO A 418 -13.90 5.91 -10.43
C PRO A 418 -14.25 7.05 -9.47
N HIS A 419 -13.25 7.86 -9.14
CA HIS A 419 -13.36 9.08 -8.33
C HIS A 419 -14.43 10.06 -8.83
N GLY A 420 -15.12 10.72 -7.89
CA GLY A 420 -16.11 11.76 -8.18
C GLY A 420 -15.57 12.95 -8.98
N ASP A 421 -16.47 13.62 -9.71
CA ASP A 421 -16.18 14.75 -10.60
C ASP A 421 -16.19 16.09 -9.84
N VAL A 422 -15.00 16.66 -9.62
CA VAL A 422 -14.82 17.92 -8.90
C VAL A 422 -15.09 19.10 -9.83
N SER A 423 -16.01 20.00 -9.43
CA SER A 423 -16.51 21.08 -10.29
C SER A 423 -16.33 22.47 -9.68
N GLY A 424 -15.81 23.44 -10.46
CA GLY A 424 -15.67 24.81 -9.96
C GLY A 424 -15.14 25.84 -10.97
N THR A 425 -15.19 27.13 -10.60
CA THR A 425 -14.58 28.22 -11.40
C THR A 425 -13.06 28.06 -11.50
N THR A 426 -12.42 27.46 -10.49
CA THR A 426 -11.06 26.92 -10.59
C THR A 426 -10.98 25.71 -9.67
N VAL A 427 -10.63 24.57 -10.24
CA VAL A 427 -10.37 23.33 -9.49
C VAL A 427 -8.86 23.23 -9.26
N SER A 428 -8.47 22.73 -8.09
CA SER A 428 -7.06 22.59 -7.70
C SER A 428 -6.78 21.14 -7.27
N SER A 429 -5.62 20.62 -7.67
CA SER A 429 -5.08 19.38 -7.11
C SER A 429 -4.58 19.61 -5.68
N PRO A 430 -4.20 18.54 -4.96
CA PRO A 430 -3.22 18.61 -3.89
C PRO A 430 -1.87 19.14 -4.38
N ARG A 431 -1.06 19.64 -3.46
CA ARG A 431 0.40 19.76 -3.61
C ARG A 431 1.01 18.36 -3.68
N MET A 432 1.56 18.00 -4.83
CA MET A 432 2.38 16.79 -5.00
C MET A 432 3.83 17.12 -4.61
N PHE A 433 4.30 16.53 -3.52
CA PHE A 433 5.67 16.58 -3.01
C PHE A 433 6.60 15.69 -3.85
N VAL A 434 7.82 16.16 -4.07
CA VAL A 434 8.93 15.40 -4.68
C VAL A 434 10.24 15.76 -3.97
N GLY A 435 10.98 14.78 -3.47
CA GLY A 435 12.28 15.00 -2.81
C GLY A 435 13.25 13.83 -2.96
N LEU A 436 14.55 14.12 -3.06
CA LEU A 436 15.62 13.13 -3.27
C LEU A 436 16.64 13.19 -2.12
N TYR A 437 16.77 12.10 -1.39
CA TYR A 437 17.46 12.03 -0.11
C TYR A 437 18.63 11.03 -0.14
N PRO A 438 19.72 11.28 0.61
CA PRO A 438 20.83 10.32 0.75
C PRO A 438 20.43 9.05 1.52
N ASP A 439 19.45 9.17 2.42
CA ASP A 439 18.81 8.06 3.12
C ASP A 439 17.29 8.18 2.92
N TRP A 440 16.66 7.16 2.33
CA TRP A 440 15.23 7.18 1.99
C TRP A 440 14.34 7.34 3.23
N ARG A 441 14.85 6.95 4.40
CA ARG A 441 14.16 7.05 5.69
C ARG A 441 14.04 8.50 6.14
N GLU A 442 15.11 9.29 6.00
CA GLU A 442 15.10 10.76 6.18
C GLU A 442 14.08 11.42 5.24
N GLY A 443 13.94 10.88 4.02
CA GLY A 443 12.97 11.33 3.03
C GLY A 443 11.51 11.08 3.45
N MET A 444 11.19 9.86 3.87
CA MET A 444 9.84 9.50 4.33
C MET A 444 9.46 10.25 5.61
N GLU A 445 10.36 10.39 6.57
CA GLU A 445 10.16 11.21 7.77
C GLU A 445 9.95 12.69 7.43
N THR A 446 10.66 13.22 6.42
CA THR A 446 10.48 14.61 5.97
C THR A 446 9.19 14.84 5.22
N PHE A 447 8.72 13.85 4.45
CA PHE A 447 7.37 13.85 3.89
C PHE A 447 6.31 13.75 4.98
N GLY A 448 6.49 12.88 5.98
CA GLY A 448 5.56 12.71 7.10
C GLY A 448 5.31 14.02 7.86
N ARG A 449 6.38 14.72 8.26
CA ARG A 449 6.29 16.06 8.86
C ARG A 449 5.58 17.08 7.98
N ALA A 450 5.83 17.06 6.66
CA ALA A 450 5.17 17.98 5.72
C ALA A 450 3.68 17.65 5.51
N ALA A 451 3.29 16.38 5.61
CA ALA A 451 1.90 15.95 5.62
C ALA A 451 1.20 16.33 6.93
N ALA A 452 1.88 16.22 8.07
CA ALA A 452 1.36 16.65 9.38
C ALA A 452 1.13 18.17 9.46
N GLU A 453 2.08 18.97 8.93
CA GLU A 453 1.92 20.42 8.80
C GLU A 453 0.78 20.79 7.83
N ALA A 454 0.57 20.00 6.77
CA ALA A 454 -0.53 20.20 5.84
C ALA A 454 -1.91 19.83 6.40
N ALA A 455 -1.98 18.85 7.30
CA ALA A 455 -3.22 18.39 7.93
C ALA A 455 -3.57 19.15 9.23
N GLU A 456 -2.63 19.90 9.81
CA GLU A 456 -2.71 20.40 11.19
C GLU A 456 -2.91 19.24 12.22
N SER A 457 -2.13 18.15 12.06
CA SER A 457 -2.23 16.91 12.86
C SER A 457 -2.38 17.12 14.37
N ARG A 458 -3.24 16.31 15.01
CA ARG A 458 -3.42 16.35 16.47
C ARG A 458 -2.17 15.88 17.21
N THR A 459 -1.81 16.64 18.25
CA THR A 459 -0.69 16.32 19.15
C THR A 459 -1.20 15.78 20.48
N TRP A 460 -0.51 14.79 21.05
CA TRP A 460 -0.81 14.28 22.39
C TRP A 460 0.35 14.54 23.35
N SER A 461 0.06 14.90 24.60
CA SER A 461 1.08 15.33 25.58
C SER A 461 0.98 14.66 26.96
N GLU A 462 0.00 13.77 27.20
CA GLU A 462 -0.13 13.05 28.47
C GLU A 462 0.72 11.76 28.53
N GLY A 463 1.59 11.56 27.55
CA GLY A 463 2.44 10.38 27.37
C GLY A 463 1.79 9.27 26.52
N THR A 464 2.62 8.37 26.01
CA THR A 464 2.23 7.17 25.25
C THR A 464 1.18 6.34 26.00
N PRO A 465 0.07 5.92 25.35
CA PRO A 465 -0.85 4.94 25.91
C PRO A 465 -0.19 3.58 26.15
N PHE A 466 -0.34 3.08 27.37
CA PHE A 466 -0.07 1.69 27.76
C PHE A 466 -1.40 1.11 28.24
N GLY A 467 -1.73 -0.13 27.93
CA GLY A 467 -2.99 -0.68 28.41
C GLY A 467 -3.38 -2.08 27.95
N PHE A 468 -4.66 -2.37 28.15
CA PHE A 468 -5.34 -3.59 27.80
C PHE A 468 -6.47 -3.32 26.82
N ASN A 469 -6.71 -4.24 25.89
CA ASN A 469 -7.89 -4.27 25.01
C ASN A 469 -8.51 -5.67 25.06
N SER A 470 -9.83 -5.79 25.13
CA SER A 470 -10.52 -7.08 25.31
C SER A 470 -10.55 -8.00 24.08
N TRP A 471 -10.31 -7.50 22.86
CA TRP A 471 -10.65 -8.21 21.62
C TRP A 471 -9.93 -9.56 21.45
N GLY A 472 -8.61 -9.58 21.28
CA GLY A 472 -7.80 -10.80 21.10
C GLY A 472 -7.98 -11.88 22.17
N GLY A 473 -7.99 -11.51 23.45
CA GLY A 473 -7.97 -12.46 24.57
C GLY A 473 -9.34 -12.88 25.13
N LEU A 474 -10.38 -12.06 24.92
CA LEU A 474 -11.73 -12.28 25.47
C LEU A 474 -12.82 -12.26 24.38
N GLY A 475 -12.65 -11.45 23.34
CA GLY A 475 -13.68 -11.17 22.35
C GLY A 475 -14.91 -10.55 22.99
N ALA A 476 -16.10 -11.01 22.60
CA ALA A 476 -17.39 -10.59 23.17
C ALA A 476 -17.54 -10.85 24.68
N ARG A 477 -16.63 -11.59 25.33
CA ARG A 477 -16.57 -11.68 26.82
C ARG A 477 -16.10 -10.40 27.50
N GLY A 478 -15.48 -9.47 26.77
CA GLY A 478 -15.15 -8.13 27.29
C GLY A 478 -16.39 -7.28 27.60
N GLY A 479 -17.54 -7.59 26.99
CA GLY A 479 -18.83 -6.96 27.25
C GLY A 479 -19.55 -7.44 28.53
N ASP A 480 -18.80 -7.74 29.59
CA ASP A 480 -19.28 -8.15 30.92
C ASP A 480 -18.44 -7.39 31.97
N ALA A 481 -19.08 -6.63 32.86
CA ALA A 481 -18.33 -5.77 33.78
C ALA A 481 -17.55 -6.55 34.84
N ALA A 482 -17.98 -7.76 35.21
CA ALA A 482 -17.26 -8.60 36.18
C ALA A 482 -16.02 -9.25 35.55
N VAL A 483 -16.10 -9.66 34.28
CA VAL A 483 -14.91 -10.10 33.51
C VAL A 483 -13.87 -9.00 33.44
N MET A 484 -14.30 -7.75 33.18
CA MET A 484 -13.39 -6.61 33.12
C MET A 484 -12.88 -6.17 34.50
N ASP A 485 -13.62 -6.40 35.58
CA ASP A 485 -13.17 -6.19 36.97
C ASP A 485 -12.00 -7.12 37.34
N GLU A 486 -12.09 -8.42 36.98
CA GLU A 486 -10.99 -9.38 37.22
C GLU A 486 -9.72 -9.04 36.41
N VAL A 487 -9.88 -8.53 35.18
CA VAL A 487 -8.77 -8.04 34.35
C VAL A 487 -8.12 -6.78 34.96
N SER A 488 -8.96 -5.82 35.36
CA SER A 488 -8.58 -4.58 36.05
C SER A 488 -7.78 -4.86 37.33
N GLU A 489 -8.26 -5.81 38.15
CA GLU A 489 -7.58 -6.30 39.35
C GLU A 489 -6.21 -6.93 39.04
N PHE A 490 -6.14 -7.86 38.09
CA PHE A 490 -4.88 -8.51 37.74
C PHE A 490 -3.83 -7.50 37.25
N LEU A 491 -4.25 -6.54 36.40
CA LEU A 491 -3.35 -5.52 35.87
C LEU A 491 -2.80 -4.59 36.97
N ALA A 492 -3.62 -4.26 37.97
CA ALA A 492 -3.25 -3.42 39.10
C ALA A 492 -2.36 -4.13 40.13
N GLU A 493 -2.70 -5.36 40.51
CA GLU A 493 -2.05 -6.05 41.63
C GLU A 493 -0.87 -6.94 41.21
N GLU A 494 -0.95 -7.59 40.04
CA GLU A 494 0.05 -8.57 39.59
C GLU A 494 0.99 -8.04 38.51
N THR A 495 0.64 -6.93 37.84
CA THR A 495 1.52 -6.22 36.89
C THR A 495 1.71 -4.71 37.17
N PRO A 496 1.94 -4.23 38.41
CA PRO A 496 2.03 -2.78 38.72
C PRO A 496 3.19 -2.01 38.06
N ALA A 497 4.11 -2.70 37.38
CA ALA A 497 5.15 -2.09 36.54
C ALA A 497 4.72 -1.87 35.08
N PHE A 498 3.59 -2.44 34.63
CA PHE A 498 3.03 -2.24 33.29
C PHE A 498 2.24 -0.92 33.23
N ARG A 499 2.97 0.19 33.10
CA ARG A 499 2.42 1.55 33.00
C ARG A 499 3.46 2.52 32.47
N ASN A 500 3.01 3.61 31.84
CA ASN A 500 3.85 4.74 31.50
C ASN A 500 4.16 5.56 32.76
N THR A 501 5.41 5.58 33.24
CA THR A 501 5.77 6.30 34.48
C THR A 501 5.88 7.82 34.29
N ARG A 502 5.81 8.30 33.03
CA ARG A 502 5.78 9.71 32.65
C ARG A 502 4.36 10.29 32.64
N SER A 503 3.34 9.44 32.54
CA SER A 503 1.94 9.87 32.61
C SER A 503 1.49 10.07 34.07
N ALA A 504 0.51 10.96 34.27
CA ALA A 504 -0.23 11.05 35.52
C ALA A 504 -1.34 9.99 35.63
N LYS A 505 -1.65 9.29 34.53
CA LYS A 505 -2.69 8.27 34.40
C LYS A 505 -2.11 6.86 34.61
N GLY A 506 -2.94 5.93 35.05
CA GLY A 506 -2.62 4.50 35.03
C GLY A 506 -2.67 3.92 33.60
N PRO A 507 -2.44 2.60 33.43
CA PRO A 507 -2.70 1.96 32.16
C PRO A 507 -4.19 2.04 31.81
N TYR A 508 -4.48 2.09 30.52
CA TYR A 508 -5.84 2.01 29.99
C TYR A 508 -6.36 0.57 30.10
N VAL A 509 -7.64 0.37 30.42
CA VAL A 509 -8.30 -0.94 30.42
C VAL A 509 -9.55 -0.85 29.56
N GLY A 510 -9.40 -1.27 28.30
CA GLY A 510 -10.39 -1.08 27.26
C GLY A 510 -11.32 -2.26 27.02
N VAL A 511 -12.59 -1.95 26.81
CA VAL A 511 -13.53 -2.84 26.13
C VAL A 511 -13.56 -2.43 24.66
N ASP A 512 -13.34 -3.41 23.79
CA ASP A 512 -13.41 -3.22 22.33
C ASP A 512 -14.88 -3.29 21.86
N SER A 513 -15.15 -3.86 20.68
CA SER A 513 -16.50 -4.22 20.25
C SER A 513 -17.25 -5.05 21.33
N TYR A 514 -18.58 -5.04 21.28
CA TYR A 514 -19.50 -5.65 22.25
C TYR A 514 -19.58 -4.99 23.65
N TRP A 515 -19.03 -3.78 23.87
CA TRP A 515 -19.28 -3.02 25.12
C TRP A 515 -20.77 -2.77 25.39
N ASP A 516 -21.59 -2.71 24.34
CA ASP A 516 -23.03 -2.48 24.40
C ASP A 516 -23.83 -3.70 24.88
N LYS A 517 -23.17 -4.82 25.18
CA LYS A 517 -23.70 -5.89 26.03
C LYS A 517 -23.92 -5.44 27.48
N MET A 518 -23.12 -4.49 28.00
CA MET A 518 -23.27 -3.93 29.36
C MET A 518 -24.45 -2.94 29.49
N LEU A 519 -25.52 -3.15 28.69
CA LEU A 519 -26.71 -2.32 28.62
C LEU A 519 -27.95 -3.19 28.91
N ALA A 520 -29.00 -2.57 29.45
CA ALA A 520 -30.29 -3.24 29.59
C ALA A 520 -31.40 -2.45 28.89
N PRO A 521 -32.00 -2.96 27.80
CA PRO A 521 -31.63 -4.19 27.07
C PRO A 521 -30.22 -4.16 26.43
N GLU A 522 -29.64 -5.35 26.21
CA GLU A 522 -28.37 -5.52 25.49
C GLU A 522 -28.44 -4.88 24.08
N TYR A 523 -27.30 -4.39 23.58
CA TYR A 523 -27.11 -3.78 22.26
C TYR A 523 -27.97 -2.53 21.97
N SER A 524 -28.68 -2.00 22.98
CA SER A 524 -29.71 -0.98 22.78
C SER A 524 -29.26 0.45 23.13
N PHE A 525 -28.02 0.82 22.81
CA PHE A 525 -27.49 2.17 23.10
C PHE A 525 -28.30 3.30 22.42
N GLU A 526 -29.05 2.98 21.37
CA GLU A 526 -29.90 3.90 20.61
C GLU A 526 -31.36 4.01 21.13
N ASN A 527 -31.65 3.47 22.32
CA ASN A 527 -32.97 3.50 22.98
C ASN A 527 -32.94 4.44 24.21
N PRO A 528 -33.92 5.37 24.38
CA PRO A 528 -33.91 6.34 25.47
C PRO A 528 -34.22 5.74 26.86
N ASP A 529 -34.85 4.57 26.92
CA ASP A 529 -35.16 3.86 28.17
C ASP A 529 -34.03 2.91 28.63
N THR A 530 -32.89 2.89 27.92
CA THR A 530 -31.78 1.96 28.18
C THR A 530 -31.03 2.29 29.47
N SER A 531 -30.81 1.27 30.30
CA SER A 531 -29.91 1.35 31.45
C SER A 531 -28.45 1.21 31.03
N TRP A 532 -27.61 2.11 31.53
CA TRP A 532 -26.15 2.11 31.34
C TRP A 532 -25.39 1.63 32.60
N ALA A 533 -26.12 1.11 33.61
CA ALA A 533 -25.60 0.91 34.97
C ALA A 533 -24.42 -0.08 35.08
N GLU A 534 -24.31 -1.05 34.16
CA GLU A 534 -23.20 -2.01 34.15
C GLU A 534 -21.94 -1.41 33.50
N LEU A 535 -22.08 -0.68 32.39
CA LEU A 535 -20.98 0.12 31.81
C LEU A 535 -20.50 1.21 32.80
N GLU A 536 -21.42 1.81 33.55
CA GLU A 536 -21.14 2.73 34.65
C GLU A 536 -20.36 2.06 35.80
N GLN A 537 -20.63 0.78 36.08
CA GLN A 537 -19.85 -0.01 37.05
C GLN A 537 -18.43 -0.28 36.52
N TYR A 538 -18.27 -0.81 35.30
CA TYR A 538 -16.95 -1.03 34.69
C TYR A 538 -16.07 0.24 34.73
N VAL A 539 -16.65 1.40 34.37
CA VAL A 539 -15.98 2.70 34.42
C VAL A 539 -15.58 3.13 35.85
N ALA A 540 -16.36 2.74 36.85
CA ALA A 540 -16.04 3.02 38.26
C ALA A 540 -14.94 2.10 38.81
N ASP A 541 -15.01 0.80 38.50
CA ASP A 541 -14.14 -0.24 39.07
C ASP A 541 -12.72 -0.22 38.47
N VAL A 542 -12.57 0.17 37.19
CA VAL A 542 -11.26 0.51 36.58
C VAL A 542 -10.63 1.73 37.28
N ARG A 543 -11.39 2.82 37.46
CA ARG A 543 -10.90 4.03 38.14
C ARG A 543 -10.57 3.81 39.61
N ALA A 544 -11.31 2.95 40.30
CA ALA A 544 -11.06 2.61 41.70
C ALA A 544 -9.64 2.02 41.92
N ARG A 545 -9.10 1.35 40.89
CA ARG A 545 -7.72 0.80 40.87
C ARG A 545 -6.68 1.77 40.27
N GLY A 546 -7.07 3.01 39.95
CA GLY A 546 -6.17 4.05 39.42
C GLY A 546 -5.84 3.91 37.93
N GLN A 547 -6.64 3.13 37.20
CA GLN A 547 -6.53 2.91 35.76
C GLN A 547 -7.52 3.81 34.99
N GLU A 548 -7.41 3.88 33.67
CA GLU A 548 -8.30 4.68 32.80
C GLU A 548 -9.20 3.80 31.93
N PRO A 549 -10.53 4.02 31.90
CA PRO A 549 -11.42 3.29 31.01
C PRO A 549 -11.26 3.77 29.55
N ALA A 550 -11.35 2.82 28.63
CA ALA A 550 -11.27 3.00 27.18
C ALA A 550 -12.41 2.23 26.50
N LEU A 551 -13.00 2.79 25.43
CA LEU A 551 -14.12 2.16 24.72
C LEU A 551 -13.93 2.22 23.20
N TYR A 552 -14.78 1.48 22.48
CA TYR A 552 -14.76 1.32 21.03
C TYR A 552 -16.01 1.93 20.38
N PHE A 553 -15.86 2.49 19.17
CA PHE A 553 -17.01 2.83 18.34
C PHE A 553 -16.71 2.70 16.84
N GLN A 554 -17.73 2.32 16.06
CA GLN A 554 -17.66 2.17 14.61
C GLN A 554 -18.72 3.09 13.96
N PRO A 555 -18.37 4.32 13.53
CA PRO A 555 -19.38 5.30 13.10
C PRO A 555 -19.98 4.98 11.72
N PHE A 556 -19.17 4.48 10.78
CA PHE A 556 -19.56 4.34 9.37
C PHE A 556 -19.78 2.88 8.92
N ALA A 557 -19.88 1.95 9.86
CA ALA A 557 -20.08 0.52 9.59
C ALA A 557 -21.27 -0.05 10.38
N ASN A 558 -22.01 -0.98 9.77
CA ASN A 558 -23.02 -1.80 10.44
C ASN A 558 -22.79 -3.30 10.16
N PHE A 559 -22.38 -4.05 11.18
CA PHE A 559 -22.17 -5.50 11.13
C PHE A 559 -23.45 -6.33 11.23
N TRP A 560 -24.60 -5.73 11.58
CA TRP A 560 -25.87 -6.46 11.65
C TRP A 560 -26.42 -6.71 10.23
N LYS A 561 -26.05 -7.86 9.68
CA LYS A 561 -26.29 -8.25 8.28
C LYS A 561 -27.78 -8.35 7.95
N GLU A 562 -28.56 -8.93 8.85
CA GLU A 562 -30.01 -9.16 8.72
C GLU A 562 -30.81 -7.85 8.90
N GLY A 563 -30.33 -6.95 9.76
CA GLY A 563 -31.03 -5.71 10.13
C GLY A 563 -30.98 -4.59 9.09
N LEU A 564 -30.49 -4.84 7.86
CA LEU A 564 -30.33 -3.79 6.85
C LEU A 564 -31.66 -3.06 6.52
N ASP A 565 -32.80 -3.77 6.56
CA ASP A 565 -34.14 -3.19 6.35
C ASP A 565 -34.84 -2.74 7.64
N GLU A 566 -34.18 -2.78 8.80
CA GLU A 566 -34.77 -2.36 10.08
C GLU A 566 -34.54 -0.87 10.38
N GLN A 567 -35.49 -0.27 11.10
CA GLN A 567 -35.49 1.15 11.44
C GLN A 567 -34.52 1.46 12.58
N VAL A 568 -33.67 2.45 12.37
CA VAL A 568 -32.59 2.79 13.30
C VAL A 568 -33.10 3.58 14.52
N GLY A 569 -32.56 3.28 15.71
CA GLY A 569 -32.95 3.96 16.95
C GLY A 569 -32.49 5.42 16.96
N GLY A 570 -31.26 5.66 16.51
CA GLY A 570 -30.63 6.97 16.40
C GLY A 570 -31.45 7.95 15.58
N THR A 571 -32.08 7.53 14.47
CA THR A 571 -32.96 8.43 13.70
C THR A 571 -34.20 8.89 14.48
N LYS A 572 -34.74 8.06 15.38
CA LYS A 572 -35.88 8.42 16.24
C LYS A 572 -35.48 9.35 17.39
N LEU A 573 -34.22 9.31 17.79
CA LEU A 573 -33.60 10.20 18.79
C LEU A 573 -32.94 11.45 18.17
N CYS A 574 -33.32 11.81 16.94
CA CYS A 574 -32.81 12.96 16.22
C CYS A 574 -33.99 13.85 15.75
N PRO A 575 -34.25 15.01 16.40
CA PRO A 575 -35.39 15.87 16.06
C PRO A 575 -35.39 16.45 14.64
N THR A 576 -34.27 16.35 13.92
CA THR A 576 -34.06 16.85 12.56
C THR A 576 -33.86 15.76 11.52
N CYS A 577 -33.84 14.47 11.91
CA CYS A 577 -33.63 13.37 10.98
C CYS A 577 -34.95 12.83 10.43
N GLU A 578 -34.89 12.28 9.23
CA GLU A 578 -35.92 11.35 8.76
C GLU A 578 -35.80 10.01 9.51
N ASN A 579 -36.91 9.30 9.67
CA ASN A 579 -36.93 7.99 10.33
C ASN A 579 -36.55 6.89 9.31
N GLN A 580 -35.26 6.60 9.21
CA GLN A 580 -34.65 5.77 8.17
C GLN A 580 -34.28 4.35 8.64
N THR A 581 -34.09 3.47 7.68
CA THR A 581 -33.47 2.14 7.82
C THR A 581 -31.97 2.20 7.53
N PHE A 582 -31.22 1.17 7.93
CA PHE A 582 -29.80 1.08 7.54
C PHE A 582 -29.63 1.05 6.00
N ARG A 583 -30.56 0.47 5.23
CA ARG A 583 -30.53 0.49 3.76
C ARG A 583 -30.64 1.90 3.18
N GLU A 584 -31.45 2.74 3.78
CA GLU A 584 -31.62 4.14 3.35
C GLU A 584 -30.34 4.95 3.66
N MET A 585 -29.73 4.75 4.83
CA MET A 585 -28.47 5.39 5.24
C MET A 585 -27.19 4.78 4.63
N ALA A 586 -27.25 3.62 3.96
CA ALA A 586 -26.07 2.96 3.41
C ALA A 586 -25.54 3.64 2.14
N LEU A 587 -24.22 3.69 1.98
CA LEU A 587 -23.57 4.03 0.70
C LEU A 587 -23.90 2.96 -0.35
N LYS A 588 -24.04 3.36 -1.61
CA LYS A 588 -24.53 2.50 -2.70
C LYS A 588 -23.67 2.66 -3.95
N VAL A 589 -23.50 1.57 -4.70
CA VAL A 589 -22.92 1.56 -6.04
C VAL A 589 -23.84 0.80 -6.99
N ASN A 590 -24.18 1.41 -8.13
CA ASN A 590 -25.20 0.90 -9.06
C ASN A 590 -26.55 0.57 -8.38
N GLY A 591 -26.92 1.34 -7.35
CA GLY A 591 -28.11 1.16 -6.52
C GLY A 591 -28.01 0.07 -5.44
N VAL A 592 -26.90 -0.67 -5.37
CA VAL A 592 -26.69 -1.76 -4.40
C VAL A 592 -25.91 -1.24 -3.19
N PRO A 593 -26.39 -1.44 -1.94
CA PRO A 593 -25.64 -1.08 -0.73
C PRO A 593 -24.27 -1.76 -0.67
N VAL A 594 -23.24 -0.99 -0.37
CA VAL A 594 -21.85 -1.46 -0.26
C VAL A 594 -21.67 -2.28 1.02
N ASN A 595 -21.01 -3.43 0.90
CA ASN A 595 -20.63 -4.29 2.01
C ASN A 595 -19.13 -4.60 1.94
N ILE A 596 -18.41 -4.36 3.04
CA ILE A 596 -16.96 -4.58 3.15
C ILE A 596 -16.68 -5.26 4.49
N ASP A 597 -15.82 -6.29 4.48
CA ASP A 597 -15.63 -7.25 5.59
C ASP A 597 -16.93 -7.73 6.27
N GLY A 598 -18.00 -7.87 5.49
CA GLY A 598 -19.31 -8.27 6.00
C GLY A 598 -20.15 -7.13 6.60
N ALA A 599 -19.59 -5.95 6.87
CA ALA A 599 -20.33 -4.79 7.36
C ALA A 599 -20.86 -3.91 6.22
N TRP A 600 -22.06 -3.38 6.40
CA TRP A 600 -22.65 -2.38 5.51
C TRP A 600 -21.99 -1.02 5.71
N ALA A 601 -21.54 -0.40 4.62
CA ALA A 601 -20.99 0.96 4.63
C ALA A 601 -22.11 1.99 4.80
N LEU A 602 -21.99 2.85 5.82
CA LEU A 602 -22.95 3.90 6.14
C LEU A 602 -22.43 5.27 5.68
N ASP A 603 -23.33 6.08 5.15
CA ASP A 603 -23.05 7.42 4.65
C ASP A 603 -22.64 8.37 5.80
N PRO A 604 -21.40 8.89 5.82
CA PRO A 604 -20.93 9.78 6.90
C PRO A 604 -21.64 11.14 6.91
N THR A 605 -22.25 11.57 5.79
CA THR A 605 -22.99 12.83 5.69
C THR A 605 -24.40 12.73 6.27
N ASN A 606 -24.91 11.50 6.45
CA ASN A 606 -26.29 11.26 6.86
C ASN A 606 -26.50 11.63 8.35
N PRO A 607 -27.46 12.53 8.67
CA PRO A 607 -27.74 12.95 10.04
C PRO A 607 -28.14 11.81 11.00
N GLY A 608 -28.76 10.74 10.49
CA GLY A 608 -29.09 9.55 11.24
C GLY A 608 -27.85 8.81 11.72
N VAL A 609 -26.87 8.60 10.82
CA VAL A 609 -25.55 8.01 11.12
C VAL A 609 -24.81 8.86 12.15
N GLN A 610 -24.75 10.17 11.94
CA GLN A 610 -24.11 11.10 12.87
C GLN A 610 -24.79 11.12 14.25
N ASN A 611 -26.11 11.00 14.32
CA ASN A 611 -26.79 10.94 15.62
C ASN A 611 -26.44 9.66 16.42
N ARG A 612 -26.04 8.55 15.77
CA ARG A 612 -25.53 7.35 16.48
C ARG A 612 -24.20 7.66 17.17
N ALA A 613 -23.26 8.27 16.44
CA ALA A 613 -21.99 8.75 16.97
C ALA A 613 -22.20 9.74 18.13
N ARG A 614 -23.12 10.70 17.96
CA ARG A 614 -23.50 11.64 19.02
C ARG A 614 -23.99 10.95 20.28
N ILE A 615 -24.85 9.93 20.18
CA ILE A 615 -25.38 9.23 21.36
C ILE A 615 -24.26 8.50 22.11
N ALA A 616 -23.50 7.64 21.42
CA ALA A 616 -22.46 6.83 22.05
C ALA A 616 -21.32 7.68 22.64
N LEU A 617 -20.72 8.54 21.81
CA LEU A 617 -19.51 9.29 22.19
C LEU A 617 -19.82 10.37 23.25
N SER A 618 -20.99 11.01 23.20
CA SER A 618 -21.40 11.93 24.29
C SER A 618 -21.55 11.19 25.62
N LYS A 619 -22.10 9.97 25.62
CA LYS A 619 -22.24 9.17 26.85
C LYS A 619 -20.90 8.65 27.32
N PHE A 620 -19.99 8.22 26.44
CA PHE A 620 -18.61 7.89 26.81
C PHE A 620 -17.93 9.08 27.51
N ARG A 621 -18.10 10.29 26.99
CA ARG A 621 -17.54 11.52 27.57
C ARG A 621 -18.24 11.95 28.87
N GLU A 622 -19.55 11.72 29.02
CA GLU A 622 -20.31 11.90 30.27
C GLU A 622 -19.80 10.96 31.37
N LEU A 623 -19.59 9.69 31.03
CA LEU A 623 -18.94 8.70 31.89
C LEU A 623 -17.47 9.07 32.17
N GLY A 624 -16.88 9.93 31.33
CA GLY A 624 -15.53 10.49 31.46
C GLY A 624 -14.43 9.59 30.89
N VAL A 625 -14.75 8.72 29.94
CA VAL A 625 -13.79 7.86 29.21
C VAL A 625 -12.66 8.73 28.62
N ARG A 626 -11.44 8.19 28.58
CA ARG A 626 -10.22 8.94 28.21
C ARG A 626 -9.45 8.37 27.02
N TYR A 627 -10.03 7.39 26.35
CA TYR A 627 -9.53 6.78 25.12
C TYR A 627 -10.72 6.23 24.34
N VAL A 628 -10.80 6.53 23.05
CA VAL A 628 -11.70 5.83 22.11
C VAL A 628 -10.92 5.25 20.94
N LYS A 629 -11.14 3.96 20.68
CA LYS A 629 -10.79 3.31 19.41
C LYS A 629 -11.94 3.54 18.43
N LEU A 630 -11.66 4.15 17.29
CA LEU A 630 -12.61 4.37 16.20
C LEU A 630 -12.27 3.44 15.03
N ASP A 631 -13.18 2.51 14.71
CA ASP A 631 -12.90 1.38 13.82
C ASP A 631 -13.83 1.35 12.58
N PHE A 632 -13.43 0.57 11.57
CA PHE A 632 -14.11 0.42 10.27
C PHE A 632 -14.44 1.75 9.59
N LEU A 633 -13.44 2.63 9.56
CA LEU A 633 -13.54 4.01 9.08
C LEU A 633 -13.44 4.12 7.55
N THR A 634 -12.69 3.25 6.87
CA THR A 634 -12.66 3.24 5.40
C THR A 634 -14.05 2.97 4.80
N HIS A 635 -14.97 2.34 5.53
CA HIS A 635 -16.36 2.14 5.08
C HIS A 635 -17.08 3.47 4.81
N GLY A 636 -16.70 4.57 5.49
CA GLY A 636 -17.21 5.91 5.20
C GLY A 636 -16.54 6.61 4.01
N TYR A 637 -15.44 6.07 3.50
CA TYR A 637 -14.63 6.70 2.45
C TYR A 637 -15.10 6.37 1.02
N VAL A 638 -15.96 5.37 0.85
CA VAL A 638 -16.20 4.73 -0.46
C VAL A 638 -16.89 5.68 -1.47
N GLU A 639 -16.34 5.75 -2.68
CA GLU A 639 -16.97 6.41 -3.84
C GLU A 639 -18.33 5.77 -4.18
N ALA A 640 -19.38 6.59 -4.16
CA ALA A 640 -20.78 6.13 -4.15
C ALA A 640 -21.59 6.68 -5.34
N ASP A 641 -22.86 6.28 -5.44
CA ASP A 641 -23.86 6.88 -6.34
C ASP A 641 -24.33 8.28 -5.89
N GLY A 642 -23.96 8.67 -4.68
CA GLY A 642 -24.27 9.95 -4.05
C GLY A 642 -24.35 9.81 -2.53
N TRP A 643 -24.41 10.95 -1.86
CA TRP A 643 -24.47 11.09 -0.40
C TRP A 643 -25.75 11.83 0.00
N PHE A 644 -26.11 11.81 1.28
CA PHE A 644 -27.26 12.52 1.83
C PHE A 644 -27.09 14.04 1.75
N ASP A 645 -25.86 14.52 1.98
CA ASP A 645 -25.49 15.89 1.62
C ASP A 645 -25.24 15.97 0.11
N ALA A 646 -26.01 16.83 -0.57
CA ALA A 646 -25.96 16.99 -2.03
C ALA A 646 -24.85 17.94 -2.51
N ASP A 647 -24.23 18.69 -1.59
CA ASP A 647 -23.06 19.53 -1.89
C ASP A 647 -21.73 18.74 -1.78
N VAL A 648 -21.77 17.45 -1.37
CA VAL A 648 -20.64 16.51 -1.35
C VAL A 648 -20.55 15.75 -2.68
N HIS A 649 -19.35 15.63 -3.24
CA HIS A 649 -19.15 15.05 -4.58
C HIS A 649 -18.12 13.91 -4.62
N THR A 650 -17.37 13.68 -3.54
CA THR A 650 -16.35 12.60 -3.44
C THR A 650 -16.41 11.87 -2.10
N GLY A 651 -15.84 10.65 -2.06
CA GLY A 651 -15.71 9.85 -0.85
C GLY A 651 -14.81 10.51 0.21
N GLN A 652 -13.77 11.23 -0.22
CA GLN A 652 -12.91 12.04 0.66
C GLN A 652 -13.72 13.14 1.37
N GLU A 653 -14.56 13.89 0.65
CA GLU A 653 -15.38 14.97 1.22
C GLU A 653 -16.38 14.43 2.24
N ALA A 654 -17.07 13.33 1.90
CA ALA A 654 -17.98 12.64 2.80
C ALA A 654 -17.26 12.20 4.09
N PHE A 655 -16.12 11.52 3.96
CA PHE A 655 -15.33 11.05 5.10
C PHE A 655 -14.90 12.19 6.03
N ARG A 656 -14.42 13.32 5.48
CA ARG A 656 -14.02 14.50 6.27
C ARG A 656 -15.19 15.14 7.01
N GLN A 657 -16.29 15.39 6.30
CA GLN A 657 -17.51 15.96 6.88
C GLN A 657 -18.08 15.07 7.99
N GLY A 658 -17.95 13.76 7.82
CA GLY A 658 -18.36 12.79 8.83
C GLY A 658 -17.43 12.73 10.04
N MET A 659 -16.12 12.66 9.82
CA MET A 659 -15.12 12.56 10.89
C MET A 659 -15.05 13.83 11.74
N ALA A 660 -15.22 15.02 11.14
CA ALA A 660 -15.31 16.29 11.87
C ALA A 660 -16.40 16.26 12.96
N GLN A 661 -17.59 15.76 12.62
CA GLN A 661 -18.70 15.61 13.57
C GLN A 661 -18.45 14.52 14.62
N VAL A 662 -17.82 13.41 14.23
CA VAL A 662 -17.41 12.34 15.16
C VAL A 662 -16.44 12.89 16.21
N VAL A 663 -15.40 13.64 15.82
CA VAL A 663 -14.43 14.19 16.79
C VAL A 663 -14.98 15.32 17.64
N ASP A 664 -15.93 16.12 17.14
CA ASP A 664 -16.67 17.11 17.93
C ASP A 664 -17.46 16.46 19.10
N HIS A 665 -17.90 15.21 18.92
CA HIS A 665 -18.59 14.45 19.97
C HIS A 665 -17.64 13.80 20.98
N VAL A 666 -16.40 13.50 20.56
CA VAL A 666 -15.31 13.01 21.43
C VAL A 666 -14.70 14.14 22.27
N GLY A 667 -14.45 15.30 21.64
CA GLY A 667 -13.76 16.44 22.24
C GLY A 667 -12.25 16.27 22.40
N ASP A 668 -11.61 17.26 23.03
CA ASP A 668 -10.14 17.33 23.15
C ASP A 668 -9.58 16.59 24.38
N ASP A 669 -10.44 16.15 25.32
CA ASP A 669 -10.05 15.51 26.59
C ASP A 669 -10.00 13.97 26.54
N MET A 670 -10.02 13.39 25.34
CA MET A 670 -10.01 11.94 25.11
C MET A 670 -8.95 11.59 24.04
N PHE A 671 -8.17 10.53 24.28
CA PHE A 671 -7.30 9.97 23.25
C PHE A 671 -8.13 9.36 22.12
N ILE A 672 -7.63 9.40 20.89
CA ILE A 672 -8.33 8.93 19.69
C ILE A 672 -7.35 8.08 18.89
N ASP A 673 -7.76 6.86 18.62
CA ASP A 673 -6.99 5.82 17.96
C ASP A 673 -7.80 5.25 16.79
N LEU A 674 -7.25 5.25 15.58
CA LEU A 674 -7.96 4.83 14.37
C LEU A 674 -7.59 3.41 13.93
N ALA A 675 -8.61 2.58 13.77
CA ALA A 675 -8.50 1.24 13.21
C ALA A 675 -9.30 1.15 11.89
N ILE A 676 -8.88 0.23 11.02
CA ILE A 676 -9.41 -0.02 9.67
C ILE A 676 -9.76 1.30 8.94
N SER A 677 -8.71 2.10 8.71
CA SER A 677 -8.84 3.53 8.38
C SER A 677 -7.89 3.98 7.27
N PRO A 678 -8.28 4.98 6.45
CA PRO A 678 -7.37 5.63 5.50
C PRO A 678 -6.06 6.06 6.15
N LEU A 679 -4.95 5.93 5.43
CA LEU A 679 -3.60 6.14 5.98
C LEU A 679 -3.38 7.56 6.55
N PHE A 680 -4.11 8.56 6.05
CA PHE A 680 -4.02 9.95 6.46
C PHE A 680 -5.37 10.49 6.94
N ALA A 681 -5.53 10.54 8.26
CA ALA A 681 -6.67 11.10 8.99
C ALA A 681 -6.21 11.72 10.34
N SER A 682 -4.98 12.23 10.39
CA SER A 682 -4.30 12.71 11.61
C SER A 682 -4.82 14.05 12.15
N GLU A 683 -5.61 14.80 11.39
CA GLU A 683 -6.40 15.94 11.89
C GLU A 683 -7.52 15.47 12.84
N PHE A 684 -7.94 14.21 12.71
CA PHE A 684 -9.00 13.61 13.51
C PHE A 684 -8.49 12.76 14.68
N ALA A 685 -7.20 12.37 14.71
CA ALA A 685 -6.71 11.37 15.67
C ALA A 685 -5.29 11.56 16.19
N HIS A 686 -5.03 10.93 17.33
CA HIS A 686 -3.74 10.95 18.01
C HIS A 686 -2.88 9.72 17.66
N ALA A 687 -3.51 8.58 17.38
CA ALA A 687 -2.85 7.39 16.83
C ALA A 687 -3.69 6.73 15.73
N ARG A 688 -3.05 5.82 14.99
CA ARG A 688 -3.67 4.99 13.95
C ARG A 688 -2.92 3.66 13.83
N ARG A 689 -3.66 2.56 13.71
CA ARG A 689 -3.12 1.21 13.47
C ARG A 689 -2.34 1.16 12.16
N ILE A 690 -1.08 0.70 12.18
CA ILE A 690 -0.28 0.51 10.95
C ILE A 690 -0.50 -0.86 10.29
N SER A 691 -1.16 -1.79 10.98
CA SER A 691 -1.47 -3.15 10.50
C SER A 691 -2.93 -3.53 10.75
N CYS A 692 -3.38 -4.59 10.09
CA CYS A 692 -4.58 -5.33 10.46
C CYS A 692 -4.34 -6.15 11.76
N ASP A 693 -5.37 -6.83 12.28
CA ASP A 693 -5.34 -7.57 13.56
C ASP A 693 -4.17 -8.57 13.66
N VAL A 694 -3.41 -8.52 14.76
CA VAL A 694 -2.19 -9.31 14.98
C VAL A 694 -2.42 -10.35 16.08
N HIS A 695 -2.73 -11.60 15.70
CA HIS A 695 -2.88 -12.71 16.67
C HIS A 695 -2.22 -14.04 16.28
N GLY A 696 -1.80 -14.22 15.02
CA GLY A 696 -1.09 -15.41 14.53
C GLY A 696 0.38 -15.48 14.95
N ALA A 697 1.06 -16.58 14.59
CA ALA A 697 2.44 -16.89 15.01
C ALA A 697 3.47 -15.80 14.66
N LEU A 698 4.67 -15.84 15.29
CA LEU A 698 5.76 -14.89 14.99
C LEU A 698 6.06 -14.76 13.49
N ASN A 699 6.14 -15.88 12.78
CA ASN A 699 6.18 -15.95 11.32
C ASN A 699 5.24 -17.07 10.87
N ASN A 700 4.49 -16.81 9.81
CA ASN A 700 3.29 -17.57 9.48
C ASN A 700 2.93 -17.49 7.98
N TRP A 701 3.89 -17.21 7.09
CA TRP A 701 3.64 -17.25 5.65
C TRP A 701 3.27 -18.67 5.19
N HIS A 702 2.05 -18.84 4.66
CA HIS A 702 1.53 -20.14 4.23
C HIS A 702 1.02 -20.09 2.78
N PRO A 703 1.62 -20.85 1.85
CA PRO A 703 1.39 -20.66 0.40
C PRO A 703 0.02 -21.12 -0.11
N THR A 704 -0.86 -21.68 0.74
CA THR A 704 -2.19 -22.17 0.32
C THR A 704 -3.35 -21.76 1.23
N GLU A 705 -3.09 -21.05 2.33
CA GLU A 705 -4.14 -20.54 3.25
C GLU A 705 -3.73 -19.16 3.84
N PRO A 706 -3.31 -18.17 3.02
CA PRO A 706 -2.76 -16.92 3.52
C PRO A 706 -3.68 -16.20 4.51
N ASP A 707 -4.99 -16.20 4.25
CA ASP A 707 -6.00 -15.48 5.04
C ASP A 707 -6.10 -15.98 6.50
N ARG A 708 -5.78 -17.27 6.75
CA ARG A 708 -5.77 -17.84 8.11
C ARG A 708 -4.53 -17.44 8.89
N TYR A 709 -3.46 -17.04 8.19
CA TYR A 709 -2.11 -17.04 8.75
C TYR A 709 -1.35 -15.70 8.61
N GLN A 710 -1.78 -14.76 7.75
CA GLN A 710 -1.17 -13.43 7.59
C GLN A 710 -1.10 -12.56 8.87
N LYS A 711 -1.77 -12.96 9.95
CA LYS A 711 -1.92 -12.21 11.21
C LYS A 711 -0.67 -12.20 12.12
N SER A 712 0.53 -12.30 11.56
CA SER A 712 1.78 -12.60 12.27
C SER A 712 2.44 -11.40 12.94
N THR A 713 3.37 -11.66 13.88
CA THR A 713 4.25 -10.58 14.39
C THR A 713 5.18 -10.05 13.31
N GLU A 714 5.62 -10.89 12.37
CA GLU A 714 6.34 -10.49 11.16
C GLU A 714 5.50 -9.55 10.27
N TYR A 715 4.18 -9.75 10.17
CA TYR A 715 3.28 -8.90 9.40
C TYR A 715 3.20 -7.47 9.95
N LEU A 716 3.02 -7.33 11.27
CA LEU A 716 3.17 -6.03 11.95
C LEU A 716 4.54 -5.39 11.64
N LEU A 717 5.60 -6.18 11.65
CA LEU A 717 6.94 -5.67 11.39
C LEU A 717 7.18 -5.33 9.91
N ASN A 718 6.42 -5.88 8.95
CA ASN A 718 6.36 -5.39 7.56
C ASN A 718 5.71 -4.00 7.51
N SER A 719 4.57 -3.81 8.16
CA SER A 719 3.95 -2.48 8.33
C SER A 719 4.89 -1.48 9.00
N LEU A 720 5.65 -1.87 10.03
CA LEU A 720 6.65 -0.99 10.65
C LEU A 720 7.83 -0.71 9.72
N THR A 721 8.31 -1.72 8.97
CA THR A 721 9.46 -1.59 8.04
C THR A 721 9.23 -0.48 7.01
N TYR A 722 7.99 -0.29 6.55
CA TYR A 722 7.67 0.69 5.51
C TYR A 722 6.73 1.82 5.96
N GLY A 723 6.27 1.79 7.23
CA GLY A 723 5.35 2.75 7.83
C GLY A 723 5.82 3.45 9.11
N TRP A 724 7.03 3.18 9.65
CA TRP A 724 7.51 3.82 10.90
C TRP A 724 7.42 5.36 10.87
N TRP A 725 7.59 5.99 9.71
CA TRP A 725 7.54 7.44 9.50
C TRP A 725 6.14 8.06 9.72
N LEU A 726 5.10 7.24 9.87
CA LEU A 726 3.77 7.69 10.32
C LEU A 726 3.79 8.22 11.77
N ASP A 727 4.85 7.91 12.54
CA ASP A 727 5.24 8.54 13.83
C ASP A 727 5.58 10.04 13.69
N GLU A 728 5.74 10.53 12.45
CA GLU A 728 5.89 11.95 12.12
C GLU A 728 4.58 12.55 11.53
N VAL A 729 3.52 11.74 11.40
CA VAL A 729 2.19 12.12 10.87
C VAL A 729 1.13 12.16 11.99
N TYR A 730 1.10 11.13 12.84
CA TYR A 730 0.30 11.02 14.05
C TYR A 730 1.16 11.29 15.30
N ALA A 731 0.56 11.38 16.48
CA ALA A 731 1.33 11.48 17.73
C ALA A 731 1.97 10.14 18.15
N PHE A 732 1.38 9.00 17.75
CA PHE A 732 1.96 7.66 17.85
C PHE A 732 1.43 6.75 16.72
N ASN A 733 2.22 5.75 16.33
CA ASN A 733 1.67 4.57 15.63
C ASN A 733 1.04 3.58 16.62
N ASP A 734 -0.02 2.89 16.20
CA ASP A 734 -0.46 1.65 16.85
C ASP A 734 -0.03 0.41 16.06
N GLY A 735 0.47 -0.59 16.77
CA GLY A 735 0.89 -1.88 16.22
C GLY A 735 -0.14 -3.00 16.42
N ASP A 736 -1.37 -2.65 16.80
CA ASP A 736 -2.37 -3.54 17.38
C ASP A 736 -1.97 -4.14 18.75
N HIS A 737 -2.97 -4.64 19.46
CA HIS A 737 -2.78 -5.38 20.71
C HIS A 737 -2.00 -6.70 20.53
N ILE A 738 -1.32 -7.15 21.58
CA ILE A 738 -0.56 -8.42 21.55
C ILE A 738 -1.06 -9.46 22.56
N GLN A 739 -0.91 -10.75 22.21
CA GLN A 739 -1.38 -11.91 22.98
C GLN A 739 -0.31 -13.01 23.03
N PHE A 740 -0.16 -13.69 24.16
CA PHE A 740 0.71 -14.87 24.33
C PHE A 740 -0.02 -16.19 24.08
N GLY A 741 -1.35 -16.18 24.04
CA GLY A 741 -2.20 -17.27 23.57
C GLY A 741 -2.37 -17.31 22.03
N ASN A 742 -2.63 -18.49 21.49
CA ASN A 742 -3.11 -18.68 20.11
C ASN A 742 -4.64 -18.68 20.12
N TYR A 743 -5.27 -17.54 19.81
CA TYR A 743 -6.71 -17.34 19.94
C TYR A 743 -7.46 -17.47 18.61
N GLU A 744 -8.65 -18.05 18.67
CA GLU A 744 -9.70 -18.07 17.65
C GLU A 744 -11.05 -17.65 18.29
N TYR A 745 -12.07 -17.39 17.48
CA TYR A 745 -13.38 -16.91 17.94
C TYR A 745 -14.50 -17.92 17.67
N ASP A 746 -15.45 -18.03 18.60
CA ASP A 746 -16.65 -18.85 18.41
C ASP A 746 -17.78 -18.11 17.65
N GLY A 747 -18.93 -18.78 17.48
CA GLY A 747 -20.07 -18.20 16.75
C GLY A 747 -20.75 -17.01 17.44
N ASP A 748 -20.47 -16.79 18.73
CA ASP A 748 -20.94 -15.65 19.53
C ASP A 748 -19.79 -14.63 19.75
N ALA A 749 -18.70 -14.75 18.97
CA ALA A 749 -17.47 -13.95 19.01
C ALA A 749 -16.70 -13.97 20.34
N ASN A 750 -16.82 -15.03 21.16
CA ASN A 750 -15.97 -15.21 22.33
C ASN A 750 -14.61 -15.80 21.92
N ALA A 751 -13.51 -15.25 22.45
CA ALA A 751 -12.17 -15.76 22.18
C ALA A 751 -11.86 -17.02 23.01
N TYR A 752 -11.33 -18.06 22.34
CA TYR A 752 -10.86 -19.32 22.92
C TYR A 752 -9.48 -19.71 22.38
N LEU A 753 -8.74 -20.54 23.13
CA LEU A 753 -7.40 -21.00 22.71
C LEU A 753 -7.49 -22.20 21.75
N LEU A 754 -6.79 -22.11 20.61
CA LEU A 754 -6.72 -23.15 19.57
C LEU A 754 -5.39 -23.94 19.64
N ASP A 755 -5.45 -25.26 19.54
CA ASP A 755 -4.29 -26.18 19.64
C ASP A 755 -4.09 -27.01 18.33
N ASP A 756 -4.39 -26.44 17.15
CA ASP A 756 -4.17 -27.06 15.82
C ASP A 756 -4.09 -26.03 14.67
N PRO A 757 -2.99 -25.91 13.89
CA PRO A 757 -1.76 -26.72 13.92
C PRO A 757 -0.68 -26.17 14.88
N TYR A 758 -0.93 -24.99 15.47
CA TYR A 758 -0.02 -24.29 16.37
C TYR A 758 -0.38 -24.56 17.84
N PRO A 759 0.60 -24.48 18.77
CA PRO A 759 0.31 -24.62 20.18
C PRO A 759 -0.60 -23.48 20.66
N SER A 760 -1.56 -23.83 21.51
CA SER A 760 -2.46 -22.92 22.24
C SER A 760 -1.78 -21.77 23.00
N ILE A 761 -0.46 -21.85 23.22
CA ILE A 761 0.34 -20.80 23.84
C ILE A 761 1.66 -20.69 23.08
N TRP A 762 2.00 -19.48 22.65
CA TRP A 762 3.20 -19.25 21.85
C TRP A 762 4.49 -19.48 22.66
N PRO A 763 5.58 -19.94 22.03
CA PRO A 763 6.89 -20.07 22.67
C PRO A 763 7.36 -18.74 23.29
N GLU A 764 8.16 -18.82 24.36
CA GLU A 764 8.60 -17.63 25.10
C GLU A 764 9.34 -16.61 24.23
N GLY A 765 10.13 -17.07 23.24
CA GLY A 765 10.78 -16.18 22.28
C GLY A 765 9.78 -15.42 21.40
N GLN A 766 8.70 -16.07 20.97
CA GLN A 766 7.65 -15.42 20.20
C GLN A 766 6.89 -14.38 21.06
N ASN A 767 6.62 -14.69 22.33
CA ASN A 767 6.02 -13.73 23.28
C ASN A 767 6.92 -12.51 23.53
N ARG A 768 8.23 -12.75 23.62
CA ARG A 768 9.24 -11.69 23.73
C ARG A 768 9.33 -10.85 22.45
N ALA A 769 9.21 -11.48 21.29
CA ALA A 769 9.12 -10.79 20.00
C ALA A 769 7.86 -9.93 19.90
N ARG A 770 6.69 -10.42 20.32
CA ARG A 770 5.43 -9.65 20.37
C ARG A 770 5.54 -8.42 21.28
N VAL A 771 6.07 -8.56 22.49
CA VAL A 771 6.33 -7.38 23.35
C VAL A 771 7.32 -6.44 22.67
N THR A 772 8.39 -6.98 22.07
CA THR A 772 9.38 -6.17 21.37
C THR A 772 8.76 -5.41 20.19
N SER A 773 7.83 -5.99 19.41
CA SER A 773 7.19 -5.31 18.27
C SER A 773 6.24 -4.20 18.71
N ALA A 774 5.48 -4.39 19.80
CA ALA A 774 4.62 -3.33 20.35
C ALA A 774 5.45 -2.12 20.83
N VAL A 775 6.45 -2.33 21.70
CA VAL A 775 7.22 -1.23 22.31
C VAL A 775 8.14 -0.48 21.35
N ILE A 776 8.36 -0.97 20.12
CA ILE A 776 9.10 -0.27 19.06
C ILE A 776 8.18 0.33 17.98
N THR A 777 6.86 0.13 18.08
CA THR A 777 5.89 0.71 17.14
C THR A 777 5.36 2.03 17.69
N GLY A 778 4.79 2.05 18.89
CA GLY A 778 4.30 3.28 19.50
C GLY A 778 3.49 3.02 20.76
N ILE A 779 2.17 2.95 20.64
CA ILE A 779 1.32 2.58 21.79
C ILE A 779 1.52 1.09 22.16
N TYR A 780 1.26 0.75 23.42
CA TYR A 780 1.55 -0.58 23.96
C TYR A 780 0.31 -1.20 24.60
N GLN A 781 -0.45 -1.97 23.81
CA GLN A 781 -1.63 -2.71 24.26
C GLN A 781 -1.38 -4.22 24.36
N VAL A 782 -1.88 -4.85 25.42
CA VAL A 782 -1.97 -6.31 25.58
C VAL A 782 -3.43 -6.77 25.52
N SER A 783 -3.70 -7.97 25.01
CA SER A 783 -5.05 -8.54 24.96
C SER A 783 -5.02 -10.02 25.33
N GLU A 784 -5.50 -10.34 26.52
CA GLU A 784 -5.29 -11.65 27.14
C GLU A 784 -6.46 -12.03 28.04
N ASP A 785 -6.68 -13.34 28.22
CA ASP A 785 -7.52 -13.80 29.32
C ASP A 785 -6.74 -13.71 30.64
N LEU A 786 -6.92 -12.57 31.32
CA LEU A 786 -6.32 -12.28 32.63
C LEU A 786 -7.26 -12.60 33.80
N THR A 787 -8.44 -13.19 33.55
CA THR A 787 -9.43 -13.59 34.58
C THR A 787 -8.90 -14.72 35.48
N ALA A 788 -9.63 -15.08 36.52
CA ALA A 788 -9.39 -16.27 37.34
C ALA A 788 -9.47 -17.59 36.53
N THR A 789 -10.13 -17.58 35.36
CA THR A 789 -10.19 -18.72 34.44
C THR A 789 -9.12 -18.70 33.34
N GLY A 790 -8.47 -17.55 33.14
CA GLY A 790 -7.39 -17.37 32.16
C GLY A 790 -6.18 -18.28 32.38
N HIS A 791 -5.55 -18.71 31.29
CA HIS A 791 -4.60 -19.82 31.36
C HIS A 791 -3.38 -19.51 32.24
N PRO A 792 -3.00 -20.36 33.22
CA PRO A 792 -1.95 -20.02 34.20
C PRO A 792 -0.60 -19.64 33.61
N VAL A 793 -0.20 -20.23 32.48
CA VAL A 793 1.05 -19.88 31.78
C VAL A 793 0.95 -18.50 31.12
N ILE A 794 -0.19 -18.11 30.55
CA ILE A 794 -0.42 -16.77 29.99
C ILE A 794 -0.30 -15.73 31.10
N LYS A 795 -0.99 -15.94 32.23
CA LYS A 795 -0.89 -15.06 33.41
C LYS A 795 0.54 -15.02 33.98
N GLN A 796 1.36 -16.07 33.83
CA GLN A 796 2.78 -16.01 34.18
C GLN A 796 3.57 -15.16 33.17
N ARG A 797 3.33 -15.30 31.86
CA ARG A 797 3.96 -14.46 30.83
C ARG A 797 3.64 -12.98 30.99
N ALA A 798 2.42 -12.64 31.38
CA ALA A 798 2.06 -11.26 31.74
C ALA A 798 2.94 -10.71 32.87
N ARG A 799 3.10 -11.45 33.97
CA ARG A 799 3.98 -11.06 35.10
C ARG A 799 5.46 -10.97 34.70
N ASP A 800 5.94 -11.90 33.87
CA ASP A 800 7.35 -12.00 33.47
C ASP A 800 7.76 -10.90 32.48
N LEU A 801 6.91 -10.61 31.49
CA LEU A 801 7.26 -9.81 30.31
C LEU A 801 6.79 -8.36 30.39
N LEU A 802 5.57 -8.11 30.90
CA LEU A 802 5.00 -6.75 30.95
C LEU A 802 5.63 -5.87 32.05
N GLN A 803 6.54 -6.42 32.85
CA GLN A 803 7.16 -5.77 34.01
C GLN A 803 8.66 -5.50 33.86
N ASN A 804 9.25 -5.76 32.68
CA ASN A 804 10.66 -5.40 32.44
C ASN A 804 10.78 -3.87 32.30
N PRO A 805 11.50 -3.17 33.21
CA PRO A 805 11.57 -1.71 33.20
C PRO A 805 12.36 -1.16 32.01
N ASP A 806 13.40 -1.85 31.54
CA ASP A 806 14.23 -1.42 30.42
C ASP A 806 13.48 -1.54 29.08
N ILE A 807 12.54 -2.48 28.99
CA ILE A 807 11.66 -2.69 27.83
C ILE A 807 10.46 -1.71 27.87
N ASN A 808 9.80 -1.58 29.03
CA ASN A 808 8.70 -0.61 29.20
C ASN A 808 9.17 0.83 28.96
N HIS A 809 10.42 1.15 29.31
CA HIS A 809 11.02 2.45 29.02
C HIS A 809 11.06 2.81 27.53
N LEU A 810 11.11 1.82 26.62
CA LEU A 810 11.08 2.06 25.17
C LEU A 810 9.71 2.59 24.72
N ALA A 811 8.63 1.97 25.20
CA ALA A 811 7.27 2.47 24.95
C ALA A 811 7.04 3.85 25.60
N GLU A 812 7.71 4.19 26.71
CA GLU A 812 7.67 5.56 27.26
C GLU A 812 8.35 6.61 26.37
N LEU A 813 9.20 6.21 25.41
CA LEU A 813 9.73 7.13 24.40
C LEU A 813 8.63 7.52 23.42
N GLY A 814 7.64 6.64 23.18
CA GLY A 814 6.50 6.91 22.32
C GLY A 814 6.90 7.20 20.89
N ARG A 815 7.82 6.40 20.33
CA ARG A 815 8.39 6.59 19.00
C ARG A 815 8.57 5.27 18.26
N SER A 816 8.20 5.23 16.98
CA SER A 816 8.54 4.12 16.10
C SER A 816 10.04 3.98 15.86
N PHE A 817 10.54 2.74 15.82
CA PHE A 817 11.92 2.46 15.40
C PHE A 817 11.99 2.32 13.87
N ALA A 818 12.92 3.04 13.25
CA ALA A 818 13.16 2.95 11.81
C ALA A 818 13.83 1.60 11.44
N PRO A 819 13.57 1.02 10.26
CA PRO A 819 14.29 -0.15 9.78
C PRO A 819 15.80 0.15 9.62
N VAL A 820 16.67 -0.83 9.87
CA VAL A 820 18.13 -0.66 9.65
C VAL A 820 18.49 -0.79 8.17
N GLN A 821 17.80 -1.67 7.42
CA GLN A 821 17.80 -1.77 5.95
C GLN A 821 16.37 -2.18 5.52
N ALA A 822 16.05 -2.20 4.24
CA ALA A 822 14.77 -2.70 3.75
C ALA A 822 14.56 -4.21 4.03
N GLY A 823 13.37 -4.70 3.69
CA GLY A 823 13.07 -6.13 3.68
C GLY A 823 14.02 -6.92 2.75
N PRO A 824 14.38 -8.17 3.08
CA PRO A 824 15.32 -8.97 2.29
C PRO A 824 14.81 -9.30 0.88
N ASP A 825 13.48 -9.26 0.70
CA ASP A 825 12.74 -9.44 -0.55
C ASP A 825 11.57 -8.44 -0.60
N ALA A 826 10.71 -8.55 -1.61
CA ALA A 826 9.60 -7.62 -1.82
C ALA A 826 8.51 -7.65 -0.72
N PHE A 827 8.39 -8.74 0.05
CA PHE A 827 7.26 -8.93 0.99
C PHE A 827 7.71 -9.01 2.45
N THR A 828 8.86 -9.62 2.72
CA THR A 828 9.33 -9.94 4.08
C THR A 828 9.76 -8.68 4.86
N ALA A 829 9.42 -8.59 6.14
CA ALA A 829 9.83 -7.50 7.04
C ALA A 829 11.36 -7.37 7.19
N ALA A 830 11.84 -6.16 7.51
CA ALA A 830 13.21 -5.97 8.02
C ALA A 830 13.40 -6.75 9.33
N ASP A 831 14.58 -7.32 9.53
CA ASP A 831 14.87 -8.15 10.73
C ASP A 831 15.47 -7.36 11.91
N THR A 832 15.79 -6.09 11.68
CA THR A 832 16.51 -5.20 12.60
C THR A 832 16.02 -3.75 12.48
N PHE A 833 15.72 -3.13 13.62
CA PHE A 833 15.15 -1.79 13.74
C PHE A 833 15.97 -0.96 14.73
N VAL A 834 16.02 0.36 14.52
CA VAL A 834 16.86 1.29 15.29
C VAL A 834 16.11 2.57 15.66
N LEU A 835 16.28 3.02 16.90
CA LEU A 835 15.87 4.33 17.38
C LEU A 835 17.07 5.02 18.04
N ARG A 836 17.16 6.34 17.88
CA ARG A 836 18.15 7.17 18.57
C ARG A 836 17.41 8.16 19.47
N ASP A 837 17.66 8.07 20.77
CA ASP A 837 17.15 9.03 21.75
C ASP A 837 18.30 9.56 22.62
N GLY A 838 18.44 10.88 22.67
CA GLY A 838 19.52 11.57 23.36
C GLY A 838 20.92 11.00 23.03
N GLY A 839 21.55 10.39 24.04
CA GLY A 839 22.88 9.77 23.95
C GLY A 839 22.87 8.25 23.74
N THR A 840 21.69 7.65 23.54
CA THR A 840 21.51 6.20 23.39
C THR A 840 21.05 5.85 21.98
N THR A 841 21.58 4.77 21.43
CA THR A 841 21.03 4.12 20.24
C THR A 841 20.45 2.77 20.64
N TYR A 842 19.15 2.60 20.46
CA TYR A 842 18.44 1.36 20.73
C TYR A 842 18.35 0.55 19.44
N VAL A 843 18.59 -0.76 19.51
CA VAL A 843 18.48 -1.68 18.38
C VAL A 843 17.62 -2.87 18.78
N ALA A 844 16.49 -3.07 18.11
CA ALA A 844 15.72 -4.31 18.20
C ALA A 844 16.13 -5.24 17.06
N ALA A 845 16.37 -6.52 17.37
CA ALA A 845 16.76 -7.54 16.42
C ALA A 845 15.88 -8.79 16.58
N PHE A 846 15.09 -9.08 15.56
CA PHE A 846 14.16 -10.22 15.51
C PHE A 846 14.81 -11.42 14.81
N ASN A 847 14.23 -12.60 14.97
CA ASN A 847 14.55 -13.77 14.17
C ASN A 847 13.29 -14.57 13.83
N TYR A 848 12.81 -14.41 12.59
CA TYR A 848 11.62 -15.07 12.06
C TYR A 848 11.84 -16.55 11.68
N GLY A 849 13.02 -17.12 11.97
CA GLY A 849 13.42 -18.46 11.55
C GLY A 849 13.62 -19.46 12.70
N PRO A 850 13.44 -20.78 12.44
CA PRO A 850 13.52 -21.86 13.43
C PRO A 850 14.97 -22.25 13.80
N SER A 851 15.92 -21.32 13.67
CA SER A 851 17.34 -21.52 14.00
C SER A 851 17.97 -20.18 14.35
N ALA A 852 18.85 -20.17 15.37
CA ALA A 852 19.47 -18.94 15.86
C ALA A 852 20.32 -18.26 14.77
N ARG A 853 20.17 -16.94 14.61
CA ARG A 853 20.93 -16.11 13.67
C ARG A 853 21.89 -15.18 14.38
N THR A 854 22.78 -14.55 13.62
CA THR A 854 23.66 -13.47 14.12
C THR A 854 23.22 -12.15 13.51
N ALA A 855 22.91 -11.15 14.35
CA ALA A 855 22.87 -9.76 13.92
C ALA A 855 24.30 -9.22 13.90
N ASP A 856 24.81 -8.84 12.72
CA ASP A 856 26.16 -8.32 12.51
C ASP A 856 26.09 -6.94 11.85
N LEU A 857 25.80 -5.90 12.64
CA LEU A 857 25.49 -4.56 12.15
C LEU A 857 26.70 -3.60 12.28
N PRO A 858 27.14 -2.92 11.20
CA PRO A 858 28.11 -1.84 11.29
C PRO A 858 27.59 -0.68 12.13
N LEU A 859 28.40 -0.17 13.07
CA LEU A 859 27.96 0.90 13.97
C LEU A 859 27.61 2.19 13.20
N ARG A 860 28.31 2.46 12.09
CA ARG A 860 27.99 3.55 11.14
C ARG A 860 26.58 3.47 10.55
N GLU A 861 26.02 2.27 10.36
CA GLU A 861 24.70 2.06 9.76
C GLU A 861 23.56 2.27 10.76
N LEU A 862 23.92 2.26 12.06
CA LEU A 862 23.15 2.75 13.21
C LEU A 862 23.39 4.24 13.50
N GLY A 863 24.20 4.92 12.67
CA GLY A 863 24.57 6.34 12.83
C GLY A 863 25.60 6.63 13.94
N LEU A 864 26.29 5.61 14.45
CA LEU A 864 27.35 5.72 15.45
C LEU A 864 28.74 5.88 14.81
N GLY A 865 29.65 6.56 15.51
CA GLY A 865 30.98 6.92 15.01
C GLY A 865 32.05 5.82 15.16
N GLU A 866 33.30 6.19 14.89
CA GLU A 866 34.45 5.38 15.27
C GLU A 866 34.67 5.48 16.79
N GLY A 867 34.55 4.36 17.49
CA GLY A 867 34.72 4.31 18.93
C GLY A 867 34.43 2.94 19.54
N ARG A 868 34.58 2.86 20.87
CA ARG A 868 34.10 1.76 21.68
C ARG A 868 32.78 2.17 22.33
N TYR A 869 31.79 1.29 22.25
CA TYR A 869 30.47 1.52 22.82
C TYR A 869 30.18 0.45 23.88
N ASP A 870 29.57 0.87 24.98
CA ASP A 870 29.02 -0.02 26.02
C ASP A 870 27.62 -0.45 25.55
N VAL A 871 27.32 -1.75 25.63
CA VAL A 871 26.10 -2.36 25.06
C VAL A 871 25.39 -3.22 26.10
N THR A 872 24.14 -2.91 26.42
CA THR A 872 23.29 -3.69 27.33
C THR A 872 22.17 -4.38 26.55
N GLU A 873 22.02 -5.69 26.69
CA GLU A 873 20.84 -6.41 26.20
C GLU A 873 19.70 -6.31 27.23
N LEU A 874 18.56 -5.73 26.84
CA LEU A 874 17.52 -5.24 27.74
C LEU A 874 16.59 -6.33 28.26
N TRP A 875 16.47 -7.47 27.58
CA TRP A 875 15.69 -8.61 28.10
C TRP A 875 16.40 -9.38 29.21
N THR A 876 17.72 -9.23 29.34
CA THR A 876 18.55 -10.00 30.29
C THR A 876 19.46 -9.15 31.18
N GLY A 877 19.56 -7.84 30.93
CA GLY A 877 20.54 -6.95 31.58
C GLY A 877 22.00 -7.26 31.21
N ALA A 878 22.24 -8.04 30.14
CA ALA A 878 23.57 -8.56 29.82
C ALA A 878 24.47 -7.48 29.18
N GLY A 879 25.45 -7.01 29.95
CA GLY A 879 26.45 -6.03 29.50
C GLY A 879 27.55 -6.63 28.61
N SER A 880 27.87 -5.94 27.52
CA SER A 880 28.90 -6.26 26.54
C SER A 880 29.48 -4.97 25.94
N HIS A 881 30.31 -5.07 24.89
CA HIS A 881 30.90 -3.91 24.22
C HIS A 881 30.97 -4.11 22.71
N ALA A 882 30.78 -3.04 21.93
CA ALA A 882 30.93 -3.02 20.49
C ALA A 882 32.08 -2.09 20.04
N THR A 883 32.66 -2.36 18.87
CA THR A 883 33.69 -1.51 18.24
C THR A 883 33.66 -1.77 16.73
N GLY A 884 33.31 -0.74 15.95
CA GLY A 884 33.11 -0.84 14.50
C GLY A 884 31.86 -1.62 14.05
N ARG A 885 31.52 -2.74 14.72
CA ARG A 885 30.28 -3.52 14.50
C ARG A 885 29.67 -3.97 15.83
N LEU A 886 28.34 -4.06 15.88
CA LEU A 886 27.57 -4.85 16.84
C LEU A 886 27.49 -6.29 16.33
N ARG A 887 27.78 -7.28 17.19
CA ARG A 887 27.71 -8.71 16.84
C ARG A 887 27.05 -9.51 17.95
N THR A 888 25.82 -9.94 17.73
CA THR A 888 25.01 -10.62 18.75
C THR A 888 24.22 -11.77 18.15
N ALA A 889 23.92 -12.78 18.97
CA ALA A 889 23.10 -13.91 18.58
C ALA A 889 21.64 -13.67 18.98
N VAL A 890 20.72 -13.80 18.03
CA VAL A 890 19.27 -13.82 18.28
C VAL A 890 18.82 -15.29 18.18
N PRO A 891 18.21 -15.88 19.24
CA PRO A 891 17.77 -17.28 19.21
C PRO A 891 16.73 -17.55 18.11
N ALA A 892 16.43 -18.84 17.86
CA ALA A 892 15.32 -19.22 17.00
C ALA A 892 14.01 -18.65 17.53
N GLU A 893 13.20 -18.06 16.64
CA GLU A 893 11.85 -17.55 16.97
C GLU A 893 11.81 -16.64 18.22
N ASP A 894 12.74 -15.69 18.31
CA ASP A 894 12.97 -14.83 19.48
C ASP A 894 13.38 -13.41 19.02
N ALA A 895 13.37 -12.45 19.95
CA ALA A 895 13.85 -11.08 19.71
C ALA A 895 14.83 -10.65 20.81
N ARG A 896 15.78 -9.78 20.48
CA ARG A 896 16.70 -9.16 21.45
C ARG A 896 16.74 -7.66 21.24
N VAL A 897 16.92 -6.90 22.33
CA VAL A 897 16.96 -5.45 22.26
C VAL A 897 18.21 -4.95 22.96
N TYR A 898 18.92 -4.02 22.32
CA TYR A 898 20.22 -3.53 22.78
C TYR A 898 20.18 -2.01 22.96
N ALA A 899 20.51 -1.52 24.15
CA ALA A 899 20.88 -0.12 24.35
C ALA A 899 22.39 0.04 24.15
N ILE A 900 22.78 0.98 23.30
CA ILE A 900 24.17 1.26 22.92
C ILE A 900 24.50 2.70 23.32
N THR A 901 25.56 2.89 24.11
CA THR A 901 26.02 4.20 24.62
C THR A 901 27.53 4.36 24.47
N GLU A 902 28.04 5.60 24.43
CA GLU A 902 29.48 5.85 24.34
C GLU A 902 30.24 5.26 25.54
N GLY A 903 31.17 4.34 25.25
CA GLY A 903 31.91 3.62 26.29
C GLY A 903 32.91 4.54 26.98
N ARG A 904 32.81 4.66 28.30
CA ARG A 904 33.75 5.49 29.07
C ARG A 904 35.15 4.89 29.04
N GLU A 905 36.15 5.68 28.63
CA GLU A 905 37.56 5.33 28.83
C GLU A 905 37.84 5.05 30.32
N ARG A 906 38.68 4.05 30.60
CA ARG A 906 39.04 3.57 31.94
C ARG A 906 40.55 3.49 32.11
#